data_AF-A0AAU3FNS2-F1
#
_entry.id   AF-A0AAU3FNS2-F1
#
_cell.length_a   1.000
_cell.length_b   1.000
_cell.length_c   1.000
_cell.angle_alpha   90.00
_cell.angle_beta   90.00
_cell.angle_gamma   90.00
#
_symmetry.space_group_name_H-M   'P 1'
#
loop_
_entity.id
_entity.type
_entity.pdbx_description
1 polymer ?
#
loop_
_entity_poly.entity_id
_entity_poly.type
_entity_poly.pdbx_seq_one_letter_code
_entity_poly.pdbx_strand_id
1 'polypeptide(L)'
;MSRWEFVGRRDELDRLLAAATGADGRGLFYSGSAGVGKSRLLREALAGVPTDGYAVWTVSASATTAALPFGGLVQLLPAEQPQGLSPAGVLRWAVQQLQQQAAGRHIVLAVDDAHLLDPPSAALVHLIGRAENATVIGTLRDGEQLPLPIRALWTDGLVDHVELAPLGLADTTDLLAAILTGPVDPCSADRLWRLSGGNALLLRELVMAAPPGELTRTYGMWQWTGRLTLAPTLTELIDTRIGQLTPGVRAVLELVAFGEPLGLHLLGQAVEPTDVETAEERGLIAVERNDRRTDVRLAHPLYGEVMRRHCPVTRTRRLQARLAELVETVGTRRRDDLLRVAVWRLDSGTAQDPALLLDAAVQAFARYDVPLATRLARAALDADGGFDAAELLATLLMFADRPEEAIVMLDAVADDAAGAARRSRWLTVRGMVSYWGLSEESTVDEIAARAGELPDAADQARVNAFEAIMRLHRLDTGPAVRLARAVLDRPAAGVAARELARCTLAHLQAAQGQLTLSGAAIDQVQAEMARWRGDMPYLQLALELARGTRLALAGDLAGIDAIVADEFADLAGAGDFRLGTGYLAILQAYAARLRGQSGTALRTSLGACAVLATSRVYAGLAHAERAQAAALRGDAAHAVEAMAEADRTHAPGMAVLYPWLEQARGAVLATAGDPAGAAKHLAALADRLRDDGFAGHEVLVLHDLVRLGQATALVGPTCGDGSRRTVAQRLAELSERVDGPLPSLLARCARAAAGNSADELLAVADGFAGLDLRLYAAEATAAATRRLRRRRSSSASAAHARLGELLGRCDQVDTLALRLGQPALSDREWEVARLAAQGATSRAIAERLFLSSRTVDNHLQHVYSKLGVTGRAELRSALRSYPGQEGEPAQ
;
A
#
# COMPACT_ATOMS: atom_id res chain seq x y z
N MET A 1 -4.45 10.90 29.32
CA MET A 1 -4.82 10.18 28.08
C MET A 1 -4.45 11.06 26.91
N SER A 2 -3.44 10.68 26.14
CA SER A 2 -2.87 11.49 25.05
C SER A 2 -3.94 11.84 24.01
N ARG A 3 -4.01 13.11 23.60
CA ARG A 3 -4.85 13.55 22.49
C ARG A 3 -4.32 12.91 21.22
N TRP A 4 -5.15 12.12 20.56
CA TRP A 4 -4.83 11.59 19.23
C TRP A 4 -4.77 12.74 18.24
N GLU A 5 -3.81 12.66 17.32
CA GLU A 5 -3.63 13.62 16.24
C GLU A 5 -4.84 13.60 15.30
N PHE A 6 -5.12 14.74 14.68
CA PHE A 6 -6.14 14.85 13.65
C PHE A 6 -5.51 14.41 12.33
N VAL A 7 -5.92 13.25 11.83
CA VAL A 7 -5.34 12.60 10.65
C VAL A 7 -6.44 12.29 9.64
N GLY A 8 -6.13 12.49 8.36
CA GLY A 8 -7.10 12.47 7.27
C GLY A 8 -8.00 13.72 7.26
N ARG A 9 -8.88 13.80 6.25
CA ARG A 9 -9.95 14.82 6.14
C ARG A 9 -9.51 16.27 6.01
N ARG A 10 -8.40 16.51 5.31
CA ARG A 10 -7.91 17.88 5.03
C ARG A 10 -8.90 18.65 4.16
N ASP A 11 -9.45 18.02 3.14
CA ASP A 11 -10.39 18.69 2.23
C ASP A 11 -11.66 19.12 2.98
N GLU A 12 -12.20 18.27 3.85
CA GLU A 12 -13.39 18.58 4.65
C GLU A 12 -13.10 19.66 5.70
N LEU A 13 -11.91 19.64 6.30
CA LEU A 13 -11.43 20.65 7.24
C LEU A 13 -11.27 22.01 6.54
N ASP A 14 -10.61 22.04 5.39
CA ASP A 14 -10.39 23.25 4.59
C ASP A 14 -11.74 23.83 4.12
N ARG A 15 -12.70 22.98 3.74
CA ARG A 15 -14.06 23.42 3.40
C ARG A 15 -14.78 24.05 4.59
N LEU A 16 -14.67 23.44 5.76
CA LEU A 16 -15.31 23.96 6.99
C LEU A 16 -14.68 25.27 7.45
N LEU A 17 -13.35 25.38 7.35
CA LEU A 17 -12.61 26.59 7.67
C LEU A 17 -12.91 27.72 6.67
N ALA A 18 -12.99 27.39 5.37
CA ALA A 18 -13.37 28.33 4.33
C ALA A 18 -14.81 28.83 4.50
N ALA A 19 -15.74 27.95 4.90
CA ALA A 19 -17.10 28.37 5.26
C ALA A 19 -17.10 29.29 6.49
N ALA A 20 -16.36 28.93 7.54
CA ALA A 20 -16.29 29.72 8.79
C ALA A 20 -15.67 31.12 8.62
N THR A 21 -14.78 31.30 7.64
CA THR A 21 -14.03 32.54 7.39
C THR A 21 -14.37 33.22 6.05
N GLY A 22 -15.37 32.69 5.34
CA GLY A 22 -15.75 33.14 4.01
C GLY A 22 -16.47 34.49 4.02
N ALA A 23 -16.23 35.29 2.98
CA ALA A 23 -16.89 36.59 2.81
C ALA A 23 -18.39 36.49 2.49
N ASP A 24 -18.85 35.31 2.03
CA ASP A 24 -20.23 35.07 1.60
C ASP A 24 -21.21 34.82 2.77
N GLY A 25 -20.70 34.64 4.01
CA GLY A 25 -21.51 34.40 5.21
C GLY A 25 -22.31 33.09 5.23
N ARG A 26 -22.09 32.21 4.26
CA ARG A 26 -22.77 30.90 4.18
C ARG A 26 -22.10 29.88 5.10
N GLY A 27 -22.90 29.32 5.99
CA GLY A 27 -22.48 28.28 6.91
C GLY A 27 -22.37 26.89 6.28
N LEU A 28 -21.86 25.91 7.04
CA LEU A 28 -21.71 24.53 6.60
C LEU A 28 -22.03 23.55 7.72
N PHE A 29 -22.89 22.58 7.43
CA PHE A 29 -23.24 21.50 8.35
C PHE A 29 -22.82 20.15 7.78
N TYR A 30 -22.13 19.35 8.60
CA TYR A 30 -21.81 17.97 8.29
C TYR A 30 -22.80 17.01 8.96
N SER A 31 -23.51 16.20 8.18
CA SER A 31 -24.22 15.01 8.69
C SER A 31 -23.34 13.77 8.61
N GLY A 32 -23.79 12.65 9.16
CA GLY A 32 -23.03 11.41 9.16
C GLY A 32 -23.42 10.47 10.29
N SER A 33 -23.01 9.22 10.20
CA SER A 33 -23.23 8.20 11.23
C SER A 33 -22.54 8.54 12.56
N ALA A 34 -23.00 7.92 13.66
CA ALA A 34 -22.39 8.09 14.98
C ALA A 34 -20.93 7.58 14.99
N GLY A 35 -20.01 8.32 15.60
CA GLY A 35 -18.60 7.92 15.73
C GLY A 35 -17.69 8.25 14.54
N VAL A 36 -18.24 8.76 13.43
CA VAL A 36 -17.48 9.10 12.21
C VAL A 36 -16.53 10.31 12.38
N GLY A 37 -16.54 11.01 13.51
CA GLY A 37 -15.59 12.09 13.82
C GLY A 37 -16.07 13.53 13.58
N LYS A 38 -17.37 13.77 13.33
CA LYS A 38 -17.94 15.11 13.09
C LYS A 38 -17.57 16.14 14.17
N SER A 39 -17.78 15.80 15.44
CA SER A 39 -17.45 16.68 16.58
C SER A 39 -15.95 16.98 16.73
N ARG A 40 -15.08 16.10 16.19
CA ARG A 40 -13.64 16.37 16.15
C ARG A 40 -13.29 17.30 15.00
N LEU A 41 -13.85 17.07 13.81
CA LEU A 41 -13.70 17.94 12.64
C LEU A 41 -14.13 19.39 12.96
N LEU A 42 -15.28 19.56 13.62
CA LEU A 42 -15.78 20.86 14.05
C LEU A 42 -14.78 21.58 14.98
N ARG A 43 -14.25 20.88 15.99
CA ARG A 43 -13.27 21.44 16.92
C ARG A 43 -11.94 21.81 16.25
N GLU A 44 -11.48 21.00 15.30
CA GLU A 44 -10.23 21.27 14.58
C GLU A 44 -10.37 22.50 13.68
N ALA A 45 -11.50 22.64 12.96
CA ALA A 45 -11.79 23.83 12.15
C ALA A 45 -11.81 25.09 13.00
N LEU A 46 -12.45 25.05 14.16
CA LEU A 46 -12.51 26.18 15.08
C LEU A 46 -11.15 26.60 15.63
N ALA A 47 -10.24 25.65 15.86
CA ALA A 47 -8.87 25.94 16.27
C ALA A 47 -8.06 26.65 15.17
N GLY A 48 -8.45 26.49 13.90
CA GLY A 48 -7.86 27.18 12.76
C GLY A 48 -8.42 28.57 12.45
N VAL A 49 -9.54 28.97 13.08
CA VAL A 49 -10.14 30.30 12.85
C VAL A 49 -9.29 31.39 13.51
N PRO A 50 -8.85 32.44 12.77
CA PRO A 50 -8.08 33.53 13.34
C PRO A 50 -8.88 34.26 14.44
N THR A 51 -8.28 34.50 15.60
CA THR A 51 -8.92 35.27 16.68
C THR A 51 -9.02 36.77 16.36
N ASP A 52 -8.20 37.24 15.43
CA ASP A 52 -8.19 38.61 14.93
C ASP A 52 -9.28 38.77 13.87
N GLY A 53 -10.35 39.50 14.22
CA GLY A 53 -11.48 39.78 13.33
C GLY A 53 -12.68 38.85 13.48
N TYR A 54 -12.57 37.73 14.22
CA TYR A 54 -13.67 36.79 14.46
C TYR A 54 -13.96 36.62 15.96
N ALA A 55 -15.24 36.40 16.27
CA ALA A 55 -15.74 36.03 17.59
C ALA A 55 -16.39 34.65 17.51
N VAL A 56 -15.74 33.65 18.10
CA VAL A 56 -16.08 32.23 17.96
C VAL A 56 -16.78 31.74 19.21
N TRP A 57 -17.94 31.10 19.05
CA TRP A 57 -18.67 30.44 20.12
C TRP A 57 -19.05 29.01 19.76
N THR A 58 -19.08 28.15 20.77
CA THR A 58 -19.39 26.72 20.60
C THR A 58 -20.58 26.33 21.43
N VAL A 59 -21.46 25.54 20.82
CA VAL A 59 -22.68 24.98 21.38
C VAL A 59 -22.57 23.47 21.27
N SER A 60 -22.75 22.75 22.37
CA SER A 60 -22.78 21.29 22.38
C SER A 60 -24.13 20.83 22.87
N ALA A 61 -24.94 20.30 21.96
CA ALA A 61 -26.25 19.77 22.29
C ALA A 61 -26.17 18.30 22.71
N SER A 62 -26.97 17.92 23.70
CA SER A 62 -27.05 16.57 24.25
C SER A 62 -28.51 16.25 24.62
N ALA A 63 -28.84 14.97 24.79
CA ALA A 63 -30.17 14.57 25.25
C ALA A 63 -30.54 15.20 26.60
N THR A 64 -29.56 15.41 27.48
CA THR A 64 -29.74 16.07 28.78
C THR A 64 -30.08 17.55 28.64
N THR A 65 -29.39 18.26 27.75
CA THR A 65 -29.64 19.70 27.52
C THR A 65 -30.92 19.97 26.72
N ALA A 66 -31.36 19.01 25.89
CA ALA A 66 -32.60 19.11 25.12
C ALA A 66 -33.86 19.27 26.01
N ALA A 67 -33.80 18.78 27.25
CA ALA A 67 -34.88 18.89 28.22
C ALA A 67 -34.98 20.28 28.90
N LEU A 68 -33.96 21.13 28.73
CA LEU A 68 -33.88 22.46 29.35
C LEU A 68 -34.12 23.55 28.30
N PRO A 69 -34.99 24.55 28.56
CA PRO A 69 -35.11 25.71 27.68
C PRO A 69 -33.79 26.46 27.57
N PHE A 70 -33.32 26.71 26.35
CA PHE A 70 -32.00 27.29 26.07
C PHE A 70 -30.82 26.43 26.54
N GLY A 71 -31.03 25.14 26.80
CA GLY A 71 -30.03 24.26 27.41
C GLY A 71 -28.73 24.17 26.61
N GLY A 72 -28.79 24.21 25.28
CA GLY A 72 -27.60 24.24 24.42
C GLY A 72 -26.81 25.56 24.50
N LEU A 73 -27.46 26.66 24.87
CA LEU A 73 -26.92 28.03 24.82
C LEU A 73 -26.63 28.64 26.19
N VAL A 74 -26.87 27.90 27.28
CA VAL A 74 -26.63 28.33 28.68
C VAL A 74 -25.22 28.86 28.89
N GLN A 75 -24.20 28.32 28.21
CA GLN A 75 -22.82 28.77 28.35
C GLN A 75 -22.49 30.05 27.58
N LEU A 76 -23.37 30.48 26.66
CA LEU A 76 -23.16 31.65 25.80
C LEU A 76 -23.88 32.89 26.31
N LEU A 77 -24.97 32.72 27.07
CA LEU A 77 -25.82 33.82 27.53
C LEU A 77 -25.46 34.21 28.98
N PRO A 78 -25.54 35.51 29.34
CA PRO A 78 -25.36 35.96 30.72
C PRO A 78 -26.36 35.29 31.66
N ALA A 79 -25.95 35.04 32.92
CA ALA A 79 -26.80 34.43 33.93
C ALA A 79 -28.02 35.31 34.31
N GLU A 80 -27.91 36.63 34.16
CA GLU A 80 -28.99 37.58 34.48
C GLU A 80 -29.73 38.02 33.20
N GLN A 81 -30.96 37.53 33.05
CA GLN A 81 -31.89 37.93 32.00
C GLN A 81 -32.76 39.12 32.46
N PRO A 82 -33.02 40.13 31.60
CA PRO A 82 -34.00 41.17 31.89
C PRO A 82 -35.41 40.61 32.15
N GLN A 83 -36.04 41.05 33.24
CA GLN A 83 -37.39 40.62 33.63
C GLN A 83 -38.46 41.24 32.71
N GLY A 84 -39.53 40.48 32.42
CA GLY A 84 -40.69 40.97 31.66
C GLY A 84 -40.59 40.89 30.14
N LEU A 85 -39.55 40.25 29.58
CA LEU A 85 -39.43 40.03 28.13
C LEU A 85 -40.39 38.94 27.63
N SER A 86 -41.03 39.18 26.48
CA SER A 86 -41.73 38.12 25.74
C SER A 86 -40.74 37.10 25.17
N PRO A 87 -41.17 35.87 24.79
CA PRO A 87 -40.27 34.87 24.19
C PRO A 87 -39.47 35.39 22.99
N ALA A 88 -40.10 36.20 22.12
CA ALA A 88 -39.41 36.87 21.01
C ALA A 88 -38.46 37.99 21.48
N GLY A 89 -38.79 38.65 22.59
CA GLY A 89 -37.91 39.61 23.26
C GLY A 89 -36.64 38.97 23.81
N VAL A 90 -36.74 37.76 24.38
CA VAL A 90 -35.59 36.98 24.88
C VAL A 90 -34.64 36.62 23.76
N LEU A 91 -35.16 36.13 22.62
CA LEU A 91 -34.35 35.81 21.45
C LEU A 91 -33.61 37.04 20.88
N ARG A 92 -34.28 38.18 20.77
CA ARG A 92 -33.64 39.44 20.30
C ARG A 92 -32.58 39.94 21.26
N TRP A 93 -32.85 39.88 22.57
CA TRP A 93 -31.88 40.23 23.60
C TRP A 93 -30.64 39.33 23.50
N ALA A 94 -30.81 38.02 23.34
CA ALA A 94 -29.72 37.07 23.20
C ALA A 94 -28.82 37.38 21.98
N VAL A 95 -29.42 37.69 20.81
CA VAL A 95 -28.67 38.13 19.63
C VAL A 95 -27.90 39.42 19.89
N GLN A 96 -28.52 40.42 20.53
CA GLN A 96 -27.87 41.69 20.86
C GLN A 96 -26.69 41.49 21.82
N GLN A 97 -26.80 40.60 22.80
CA GLN A 97 -25.71 40.29 23.72
C GLN A 97 -24.52 39.67 22.99
N LEU A 98 -24.75 38.71 22.09
CA LEU A 98 -23.68 38.12 21.28
C LEU A 98 -23.02 39.15 20.36
N GLN A 99 -23.79 40.04 19.74
CA GLN A 99 -23.25 41.13 18.92
C GLN A 99 -22.41 42.13 19.73
N GLN A 100 -22.84 42.46 20.95
CA GLN A 100 -22.08 43.32 21.86
C GLN A 100 -20.77 42.65 22.29
N GLN A 101 -20.80 41.37 22.65
CA GLN A 101 -19.60 40.60 23.02
C GLN A 101 -18.64 40.40 21.82
N ALA A 102 -19.17 40.34 20.59
CA ALA A 102 -18.35 40.27 19.38
C ALA A 102 -17.48 41.53 19.19
N ALA A 103 -17.94 42.69 19.70
CA ALA A 103 -17.27 43.98 19.56
C ALA A 103 -16.94 44.34 18.10
N GLY A 104 -17.87 44.06 17.17
CA GLY A 104 -17.71 44.34 15.74
C GLY A 104 -16.97 43.26 14.94
N ARG A 105 -16.46 42.21 15.59
CA ARG A 105 -15.89 41.03 14.92
C ARG A 105 -16.99 40.17 14.28
N HIS A 106 -16.63 39.43 13.23
CA HIS A 106 -17.56 38.49 12.58
C HIS A 106 -17.86 37.30 13.50
N ILE A 107 -19.13 36.96 13.66
CA ILE A 107 -19.58 35.93 14.58
C ILE A 107 -19.48 34.56 13.91
N VAL A 108 -18.82 33.59 14.54
CA VAL A 108 -18.82 32.18 14.11
C VAL A 108 -19.47 31.35 15.22
N LEU A 109 -20.68 30.84 14.96
CA LEU A 109 -21.39 29.97 15.89
C LEU A 109 -21.28 28.51 15.44
N ALA A 110 -20.56 27.71 16.22
CA ALA A 110 -20.42 26.29 15.96
C ALA A 110 -21.36 25.46 16.82
N VAL A 111 -22.18 24.62 16.20
CA VAL A 111 -23.20 23.80 16.86
C VAL A 111 -22.91 22.31 16.66
N ASP A 112 -22.53 21.64 17.73
CA ASP A 112 -22.30 20.19 17.74
C ASP A 112 -23.60 19.44 18.10
N ASP A 113 -23.92 18.41 17.31
CA ASP A 113 -25.13 17.57 17.40
C ASP A 113 -26.44 18.40 17.37
N ALA A 114 -26.60 19.29 16.38
CA ALA A 114 -27.70 20.28 16.32
C ALA A 114 -29.13 19.69 16.27
N HIS A 115 -29.28 18.40 15.97
CA HIS A 115 -30.54 17.65 16.06
C HIS A 115 -31.05 17.52 17.51
N LEU A 116 -30.17 17.65 18.51
CA LEU A 116 -30.50 17.61 19.94
C LEU A 116 -30.78 18.99 20.55
N LEU A 117 -30.86 20.05 19.75
CA LEU A 117 -31.20 21.38 20.26
C LEU A 117 -32.66 21.46 20.70
N ASP A 118 -32.89 22.09 21.85
CA ASP A 118 -34.24 22.47 22.27
C ASP A 118 -34.83 23.53 21.31
N PRO A 119 -36.17 23.60 21.14
CA PRO A 119 -36.79 24.50 20.17
C PRO A 119 -36.41 26.00 20.33
N PRO A 120 -36.33 26.57 21.55
CA PRO A 120 -35.81 27.92 21.76
C PRO A 120 -34.36 28.11 21.30
N SER A 121 -33.45 27.18 21.62
CA SER A 121 -32.07 27.24 21.14
C SER A 121 -31.97 27.15 19.61
N ALA A 122 -32.74 26.25 19.00
CA ALA A 122 -32.81 26.12 17.54
C ALA A 122 -33.27 27.42 16.87
N ALA A 123 -34.28 28.08 17.43
CA ALA A 123 -34.77 29.37 16.93
C ALA A 123 -33.71 30.48 17.03
N LEU A 124 -32.93 30.51 18.11
CA LEU A 124 -31.84 31.48 18.28
C LEU A 124 -30.71 31.25 17.26
N VAL A 125 -30.32 29.99 17.03
CA VAL A 125 -29.32 29.63 16.00
C VAL A 125 -29.77 30.11 14.62
N HIS A 126 -31.05 29.91 14.27
CA HIS A 126 -31.61 30.41 13.00
C HIS A 126 -31.55 31.94 12.89
N LEU A 127 -31.90 32.66 13.96
CA LEU A 127 -31.82 34.13 13.98
C LEU A 127 -30.39 34.65 13.84
N ILE A 128 -29.42 33.98 14.46
CA ILE A 128 -27.99 34.32 14.33
C ILE A 128 -27.52 34.08 12.90
N GLY A 129 -27.84 32.93 12.30
CA GLY A 129 -27.45 32.63 10.92
C GLY A 129 -28.04 33.56 9.87
N ARG A 130 -29.08 34.33 10.21
CA ARG A 130 -29.68 35.33 9.34
C ARG A 130 -29.04 36.72 9.47
N ALA A 131 -28.14 36.93 10.43
CA ALA A 131 -27.47 38.20 10.63
C ALA A 131 -26.31 38.38 9.63
N GLU A 132 -26.16 39.57 9.06
CA GLU A 132 -25.16 39.86 8.00
C GLU A 132 -23.69 39.70 8.46
N ASN A 133 -23.43 39.70 9.76
CA ASN A 133 -22.09 39.56 10.35
C ASN A 133 -21.94 38.27 11.17
N ALA A 134 -22.62 37.19 10.76
CA ALA A 134 -22.56 35.90 11.44
C ALA A 134 -22.58 34.72 10.46
N THR A 135 -21.86 33.66 10.82
CA THR A 135 -21.82 32.38 10.13
C THR A 135 -22.11 31.26 11.13
N VAL A 136 -22.94 30.28 10.74
CA VAL A 136 -23.26 29.11 11.56
C VAL A 136 -22.68 27.85 10.94
N ILE A 137 -21.84 27.14 11.67
CA ILE A 137 -21.31 25.84 11.26
C ILE A 137 -21.77 24.77 12.24
N GLY A 138 -21.86 23.51 11.84
CA GLY A 138 -22.34 22.49 12.78
C GLY A 138 -22.30 21.05 12.31
N THR A 139 -22.81 20.18 13.17
CA THR A 139 -22.82 18.73 12.95
C THR A 139 -24.19 18.12 13.24
N LEU A 140 -24.53 17.05 12.51
CA LEU A 140 -25.81 16.34 12.58
C LEU A 140 -25.62 14.83 12.51
N ARG A 141 -26.63 14.07 12.95
CA ARG A 141 -26.69 12.62 12.77
C ARG A 141 -27.73 12.25 11.72
N ASP A 142 -27.41 11.26 10.90
CA ASP A 142 -28.34 10.79 9.87
C ASP A 142 -29.51 10.02 10.50
N GLY A 143 -30.69 10.14 9.89
CA GLY A 143 -31.90 9.43 10.31
C GLY A 143 -32.62 10.02 11.53
N GLU A 144 -32.04 11.03 12.19
CA GLU A 144 -32.65 11.70 13.34
C GLU A 144 -33.65 12.79 12.91
N GLN A 145 -34.66 13.05 13.75
CA GLN A 145 -35.61 14.14 13.50
C GLN A 145 -34.96 15.51 13.80
N LEU A 146 -35.05 16.43 12.83
CA LEU A 146 -34.45 17.77 12.94
C LEU A 146 -35.46 18.81 13.45
N PRO A 147 -35.06 19.70 14.39
CA PRO A 147 -35.86 20.86 14.74
C PRO A 147 -36.13 21.76 13.53
N LEU A 148 -37.38 22.23 13.37
CA LEU A 148 -37.80 23.06 12.22
C LEU A 148 -36.91 24.30 11.99
N PRO A 149 -36.47 25.06 13.02
CA PRO A 149 -35.60 26.23 12.78
C PRO A 149 -34.22 25.87 12.23
N ILE A 150 -33.66 24.71 12.63
CA ILE A 150 -32.42 24.19 12.05
C ILE A 150 -32.68 23.77 10.60
N ARG A 151 -33.83 23.11 10.34
CA ARG A 151 -34.25 22.80 8.97
C ARG A 151 -34.35 24.02 8.06
N ALA A 152 -34.80 25.15 8.61
CA ALA A 152 -34.97 26.39 7.88
C ALA A 152 -33.64 27.02 7.43
N LEU A 153 -32.50 26.69 8.06
CA LEU A 153 -31.18 27.19 7.63
C LEU A 153 -30.85 26.76 6.19
N TRP A 154 -31.23 25.54 5.80
CA TRP A 154 -31.02 25.06 4.43
C TRP A 154 -32.00 25.67 3.44
N THR A 155 -33.29 25.72 3.80
CA THR A 155 -34.32 26.25 2.90
C THR A 155 -34.13 27.73 2.60
N ASP A 156 -33.57 28.48 3.55
CA ASP A 156 -33.29 29.91 3.42
C ASP A 156 -31.90 30.19 2.80
N GLY A 157 -31.14 29.15 2.46
CA GLY A 157 -29.82 29.28 1.83
C GLY A 157 -28.72 29.85 2.74
N LEU A 158 -28.88 29.71 4.06
CA LEU A 158 -27.95 30.22 5.07
C LEU A 158 -26.81 29.23 5.36
N VAL A 159 -27.05 27.94 5.11
CA VAL A 159 -26.11 26.84 5.40
C VAL A 159 -26.15 25.81 4.28
N ASP A 160 -24.97 25.33 3.87
CA ASP A 160 -24.84 24.16 3.00
C ASP A 160 -24.85 22.85 3.83
N HIS A 161 -25.44 21.79 3.28
CA HIS A 161 -25.49 20.46 3.90
C HIS A 161 -24.59 19.48 3.15
N VAL A 162 -23.64 18.87 3.85
CA VAL A 162 -22.74 17.87 3.27
C VAL A 162 -22.70 16.64 4.14
N GLU A 163 -22.80 15.46 3.53
CA GLU A 163 -22.62 14.20 4.25
C GLU A 163 -21.13 13.93 4.49
N LEU A 164 -20.78 13.58 5.73
CA LEU A 164 -19.43 13.20 6.11
C LEU A 164 -19.28 11.68 6.03
N ALA A 165 -18.64 11.22 4.97
CA ALA A 165 -18.38 9.80 4.74
C ALA A 165 -17.46 9.19 5.83
N PRO A 166 -17.50 7.86 6.04
CA PRO A 166 -16.48 7.14 6.79
C PRO A 166 -15.07 7.34 6.20
N LEU A 167 -14.03 7.12 7.01
CA LEU A 167 -12.65 7.21 6.53
C LEU A 167 -12.38 6.17 5.44
N GLY A 168 -11.68 6.58 4.39
CA GLY A 168 -11.13 5.65 3.39
C GLY A 168 -10.01 4.80 3.98
N LEU A 169 -9.58 3.78 3.24
CA LEU A 169 -8.49 2.89 3.66
C LEU A 169 -7.17 3.66 3.88
N ALA A 170 -6.86 4.62 3.01
CA ALA A 170 -5.65 5.44 3.13
C ALA A 170 -5.66 6.28 4.43
N ASP A 171 -6.72 7.06 4.67
CA ASP A 171 -6.85 7.85 5.90
C ASP A 171 -6.86 6.97 7.15
N THR A 172 -7.48 5.79 7.06
CA THR A 172 -7.49 4.80 8.15
C THR A 172 -6.09 4.28 8.45
N THR A 173 -5.30 4.01 7.43
CA THR A 173 -3.90 3.57 7.56
C THR A 173 -3.06 4.66 8.23
N ASP A 174 -3.23 5.91 7.81
CA ASP A 174 -2.51 7.05 8.40
C ASP A 174 -2.92 7.28 9.86
N LEU A 175 -4.23 7.19 10.15
CA LEU A 175 -4.74 7.29 11.52
C LEU A 175 -4.20 6.17 12.41
N LEU A 176 -4.18 4.92 11.92
CA LEU A 176 -3.59 3.79 12.64
C LEU A 176 -2.10 3.99 12.89
N ALA A 177 -1.36 4.51 11.92
CA ALA A 177 0.06 4.78 12.06
C ALA A 177 0.35 5.85 13.12
N ALA A 178 -0.50 6.88 13.20
CA ALA A 178 -0.43 7.90 14.24
C ALA A 178 -0.79 7.34 15.63
N ILE A 179 -1.84 6.51 15.73
CA ILE A 179 -2.26 5.88 17.00
C ILE A 179 -1.16 4.96 17.55
N LEU A 180 -0.59 4.11 16.69
CA LEU A 180 0.41 3.12 17.08
C LEU A 180 1.83 3.68 17.09
N THR A 181 2.03 4.96 16.75
CA THR A 181 3.35 5.61 16.69
C THR A 181 4.35 4.86 15.78
N GLY A 182 3.90 4.48 14.59
CA GLY A 182 4.71 3.78 13.60
C GLY A 182 3.87 3.21 12.45
N PRO A 183 4.48 2.87 11.31
CA PRO A 183 3.76 2.33 10.16
C PRO A 183 3.03 1.02 10.51
N VAL A 184 1.88 0.79 9.89
CA VAL A 184 1.07 -0.43 10.04
C VAL A 184 1.11 -1.19 8.74
N ASP A 185 1.20 -2.52 8.80
CA ASP A 185 1.17 -3.32 7.57
C ASP A 185 -0.18 -3.19 6.84
N PRO A 186 -0.19 -3.21 5.49
CA PRO A 186 -1.41 -2.99 4.71
C PRO A 186 -2.53 -3.99 5.00
N CYS A 187 -2.21 -5.26 5.28
CA CYS A 187 -3.22 -6.28 5.55
C CYS A 187 -3.93 -6.01 6.89
N SER A 188 -3.17 -5.64 7.93
CA SER A 188 -3.74 -5.24 9.22
C SER A 188 -4.58 -3.96 9.10
N ALA A 189 -4.10 -2.97 8.35
CA ALA A 189 -4.84 -1.72 8.14
C ALA A 189 -6.16 -1.95 7.40
N ASP A 190 -6.14 -2.72 6.32
CA ASP A 190 -7.31 -3.12 5.54
C ASP A 190 -8.32 -3.93 6.37
N ARG A 191 -7.83 -4.89 7.17
CA ARG A 191 -8.68 -5.67 8.06
C ARG A 191 -9.34 -4.81 9.14
N LEU A 192 -8.59 -3.93 9.81
CA LEU A 192 -9.13 -3.01 10.81
C LEU A 192 -10.10 -1.98 10.18
N TRP A 193 -9.82 -1.54 8.96
CA TRP A 193 -10.71 -0.68 8.18
C TRP A 193 -12.04 -1.38 7.86
N ARG A 194 -12.00 -2.62 7.36
CA ARG A 194 -13.21 -3.42 7.09
C ARG A 194 -14.05 -3.67 8.34
N LEU A 195 -13.41 -4.01 9.46
CA LEU A 195 -14.10 -4.27 10.73
C LEU A 195 -14.76 -3.01 11.31
N SER A 196 -14.10 -1.86 11.15
CA SER A 196 -14.64 -0.58 11.60
C SER A 196 -15.59 0.07 10.58
N GLY A 197 -15.60 -0.38 9.33
CA GLY A 197 -16.30 0.30 8.22
C GLY A 197 -15.81 1.73 8.01
N GLY A 198 -14.53 2.02 8.31
CA GLY A 198 -13.98 3.39 8.30
C GLY A 198 -14.50 4.29 9.43
N ASN A 199 -15.21 3.75 10.42
CA ASN A 199 -15.70 4.50 11.57
C ASN A 199 -14.56 4.73 12.57
N ALA A 200 -14.10 5.97 12.69
CA ALA A 200 -12.97 6.35 13.54
C ALA A 200 -13.14 5.96 15.02
N LEU A 201 -14.35 6.02 15.57
CA LEU A 201 -14.62 5.58 16.94
C LEU A 201 -14.48 4.07 17.09
N LEU A 202 -15.06 3.29 16.17
CA LEU A 202 -14.95 1.82 16.22
C LEU A 202 -13.49 1.39 16.06
N LEU A 203 -12.79 1.97 15.09
CA LEU A 203 -11.36 1.74 14.88
C LEU A 203 -10.54 2.00 16.15
N ARG A 204 -10.85 3.12 16.83
CA ARG A 204 -10.21 3.48 18.09
C ARG A 204 -10.43 2.43 19.17
N GLU A 205 -11.68 2.02 19.39
CA GLU A 205 -12.02 1.05 20.41
C GLU A 205 -11.38 -0.32 20.11
N LEU A 206 -11.31 -0.72 18.84
CA LEU A 206 -10.62 -1.95 18.41
C LEU A 206 -9.13 -1.94 18.77
N VAL A 207 -8.43 -0.84 18.48
CA VAL A 207 -6.99 -0.73 18.77
C VAL A 207 -6.74 -0.64 20.28
N MET A 208 -7.55 0.12 21.01
CA MET A 208 -7.38 0.29 22.47
C MET A 208 -7.73 -0.96 23.26
N ALA A 209 -8.60 -1.83 22.73
CA ALA A 209 -9.02 -3.05 23.38
C ALA A 209 -8.12 -4.25 23.05
N ALA A 210 -7.20 -4.11 22.08
CA ALA A 210 -6.25 -5.16 21.72
C ALA A 210 -5.34 -5.52 22.90
N PRO A 211 -5.34 -6.77 23.38
CA PRO A 211 -4.47 -7.20 24.46
C PRO A 211 -2.99 -7.19 24.06
N PRO A 212 -2.07 -7.15 25.04
CA PRO A 212 -0.63 -7.21 24.78
C PRO A 212 -0.25 -8.43 23.94
N GLY A 213 0.49 -8.22 22.85
CA GLY A 213 0.94 -9.30 21.95
C GLY A 213 0.05 -9.56 20.74
N GLU A 214 -1.12 -8.93 20.62
CA GLU A 214 -1.94 -9.01 19.40
C GLU A 214 -1.56 -7.94 18.37
N LEU A 215 -1.12 -6.77 18.83
CA LEU A 215 -0.41 -5.79 18.03
C LEU A 215 1.07 -5.92 18.33
N THR A 216 1.82 -6.49 17.39
CA THR A 216 3.27 -6.71 17.52
C THR A 216 4.01 -5.84 16.54
N ARG A 217 5.12 -5.24 17.00
CA ARG A 217 5.99 -4.47 16.12
C ARG A 217 7.12 -5.35 15.61
N THR A 218 7.08 -5.69 14.33
CA THR A 218 8.08 -6.52 13.65
C THR A 218 8.72 -5.69 12.53
N TYR A 219 10.05 -5.63 12.46
CA TYR A 219 10.79 -4.80 11.49
C TYR A 219 10.33 -3.32 11.45
N GLY A 220 9.96 -2.77 12.60
CA GLY A 220 9.53 -1.37 12.72
C GLY A 220 8.08 -1.11 12.31
N MET A 221 7.36 -2.09 11.77
CA MET A 221 5.93 -1.99 11.43
C MET A 221 5.05 -2.73 12.43
N TRP A 222 3.86 -2.20 12.67
CA TRP A 222 2.82 -2.84 13.47
C TRP A 222 2.06 -3.85 12.65
N GLN A 223 1.94 -5.05 13.19
CA GLN A 223 1.14 -6.14 12.65
C GLN A 223 0.10 -6.56 13.66
N TRP A 224 -1.11 -6.83 13.19
CA TRP A 224 -2.20 -7.36 13.99
C TRP A 224 -2.39 -8.85 13.73
N THR A 225 -2.27 -9.66 14.77
CA THR A 225 -2.32 -11.14 14.67
C THR A 225 -3.74 -11.71 14.64
N GLY A 226 -4.77 -10.84 14.57
CA GLY A 226 -6.10 -11.19 14.12
C GLY A 226 -7.10 -11.67 15.19
N ARG A 227 -6.73 -11.68 16.47
CA ARG A 227 -7.72 -11.83 17.56
C ARG A 227 -8.29 -10.47 17.93
N LEU A 228 -9.61 -10.45 18.12
CA LEU A 228 -10.38 -9.23 18.22
C LEU A 228 -10.99 -9.20 19.62
N THR A 229 -10.37 -8.44 20.52
CA THR A 229 -10.94 -8.22 21.85
C THR A 229 -11.77 -6.94 21.79
N LEU A 230 -13.10 -7.06 21.84
CA LEU A 230 -13.97 -5.89 21.94
C LEU A 230 -13.94 -5.38 23.39
N ALA A 231 -13.76 -4.07 23.56
CA ALA A 231 -13.93 -3.42 24.86
C ALA A 231 -15.35 -3.66 25.41
N PRO A 232 -15.54 -3.74 26.74
CA PRO A 232 -16.87 -3.83 27.34
C PRO A 232 -17.81 -2.71 26.88
N THR A 233 -17.29 -1.48 26.75
CA THR A 233 -18.01 -0.30 26.24
C THR A 233 -18.55 -0.49 24.82
N LEU A 234 -17.77 -1.13 23.95
CA LEU A 234 -18.19 -1.41 22.57
C LEU A 234 -19.23 -2.53 22.51
N THR A 235 -19.10 -3.52 23.40
CA THR A 235 -20.09 -4.60 23.57
C THR A 235 -21.41 -4.02 24.05
N GLU A 236 -21.41 -3.14 25.06
CA GLU A 236 -22.60 -2.44 25.54
C GLU A 236 -23.24 -1.54 24.47
N LEU A 237 -22.44 -0.82 23.68
CA LEU A 237 -22.92 0.00 22.56
C LEU A 237 -23.63 -0.84 21.50
N ILE A 238 -23.04 -1.99 21.16
CA ILE A 238 -23.61 -2.93 20.19
C ILE A 238 -24.84 -3.61 20.76
N ASP A 239 -24.81 -4.06 22.02
CA ASP A 239 -25.95 -4.68 22.70
C ASP A 239 -27.12 -3.71 22.86
N THR A 240 -26.85 -2.42 23.10
CA THR A 240 -27.89 -1.37 23.12
C THR A 240 -28.52 -1.19 21.74
N ARG A 241 -27.73 -1.34 20.67
CA ARG A 241 -28.19 -1.22 19.27
C ARG A 241 -28.94 -2.47 18.79
N ILE A 242 -28.50 -3.65 19.21
CA ILE A 242 -29.13 -4.94 18.92
C ILE A 242 -30.43 -5.09 19.73
N GLY A 243 -30.46 -4.51 20.94
CA GLY A 243 -31.61 -4.54 21.84
C GLY A 243 -31.92 -5.95 22.37
N GLN A 244 -33.06 -6.10 23.04
CA GLN A 244 -33.57 -7.44 23.39
C GLN A 244 -34.09 -8.13 22.12
N LEU A 245 -33.36 -9.15 21.67
CA LEU A 245 -33.75 -9.97 20.53
C LEU A 245 -34.73 -11.07 20.96
N THR A 246 -35.74 -11.32 20.14
CA THR A 246 -36.51 -12.56 20.24
C THR A 246 -35.61 -13.76 19.90
N PRO A 247 -35.92 -14.97 20.38
CA PRO A 247 -35.15 -16.18 20.04
C PRO A 247 -35.04 -16.42 18.52
N GLY A 248 -36.08 -16.06 17.77
CA GLY A 248 -36.14 -16.16 16.30
C GLY A 248 -35.18 -15.20 15.60
N VAL A 249 -35.27 -13.89 15.87
CA VAL A 249 -34.33 -12.88 15.33
C VAL A 249 -32.88 -13.19 15.73
N ARG A 250 -32.64 -13.68 16.96
CA ARG A 250 -31.30 -14.13 17.36
C ARG A 250 -30.80 -15.30 16.51
N ALA A 251 -31.66 -16.28 16.19
CA ALA A 251 -31.29 -17.40 15.33
C ALA A 251 -30.94 -16.94 13.90
N VAL A 252 -31.64 -15.92 13.37
CA VAL A 252 -31.30 -15.27 12.10
C VAL A 252 -29.88 -14.71 12.16
N LEU A 253 -29.58 -13.87 13.15
CA LEU A 253 -28.25 -13.26 13.28
C LEU A 253 -27.15 -14.30 13.50
N GLU A 254 -27.41 -15.34 14.29
CA GLU A 254 -26.45 -16.43 14.50
C GLU A 254 -26.15 -17.17 13.18
N LEU A 255 -27.17 -17.57 12.42
CA LEU A 255 -26.97 -18.26 11.14
C LEU A 255 -26.26 -17.38 10.11
N VAL A 256 -26.63 -16.10 10.01
CA VAL A 256 -25.98 -15.16 9.10
C VAL A 256 -24.55 -14.84 9.58
N ALA A 257 -24.30 -14.71 10.88
CA ALA A 257 -22.95 -14.48 11.40
C ALA A 257 -21.98 -15.59 11.01
N PHE A 258 -22.36 -16.86 11.17
CA PHE A 258 -21.51 -18.00 10.80
C PHE A 258 -21.60 -18.38 9.30
N GLY A 259 -22.57 -17.80 8.58
CA GLY A 259 -23.02 -18.24 7.26
C GLY A 259 -23.06 -17.17 6.17
N GLU A 260 -22.67 -15.92 6.44
CA GLU A 260 -22.71 -14.87 5.43
C GLU A 260 -21.58 -14.99 4.37
N PRO A 261 -21.85 -14.64 3.09
CA PRO A 261 -23.18 -14.38 2.53
C PRO A 261 -24.01 -15.67 2.47
N LEU A 262 -25.26 -15.58 2.95
CA LEU A 262 -26.20 -16.71 3.00
C LEU A 262 -27.38 -16.44 2.06
N GLY A 263 -27.70 -17.37 1.17
CA GLY A 263 -28.85 -17.18 0.27
C GLY A 263 -30.16 -17.04 1.05
N LEU A 264 -30.99 -16.05 0.71
CA LEU A 264 -32.27 -15.78 1.41
C LEU A 264 -33.18 -17.01 1.44
N HIS A 265 -33.17 -17.81 0.36
CA HIS A 265 -33.92 -19.08 0.31
C HIS A 265 -33.41 -20.11 1.33
N LEU A 266 -32.09 -20.23 1.52
CA LEU A 266 -31.50 -21.14 2.51
C LEU A 266 -31.82 -20.69 3.92
N LEU A 267 -31.76 -19.37 4.18
CA LEU A 267 -32.13 -18.80 5.46
C LEU A 267 -33.60 -19.08 5.78
N GLY A 268 -34.51 -18.88 4.81
CA GLY A 268 -35.94 -19.16 4.98
C GLY A 268 -36.31 -20.63 5.18
N GLN A 269 -35.41 -21.59 4.87
CA GLN A 269 -35.59 -22.99 5.25
C GLN A 269 -35.18 -23.28 6.70
N ALA A 270 -34.37 -22.39 7.30
CA ALA A 270 -33.80 -22.57 8.62
C ALA A 270 -34.53 -21.81 9.74
N VAL A 271 -35.24 -20.74 9.39
CA VAL A 271 -35.93 -19.81 10.30
C VAL A 271 -37.27 -19.35 9.72
N GLU A 272 -38.14 -18.79 10.57
CA GLU A 272 -39.43 -18.23 10.14
C GLU A 272 -39.25 -16.93 9.33
N PRO A 273 -40.02 -16.71 8.25
CA PRO A 273 -39.93 -15.49 7.43
C PRO A 273 -40.10 -14.19 8.21
N THR A 274 -41.00 -14.18 9.21
CA THR A 274 -41.29 -13.00 10.04
C THR A 274 -40.09 -12.56 10.89
N ASP A 275 -39.22 -13.50 11.28
CA ASP A 275 -37.99 -13.17 12.02
C ASP A 275 -36.94 -12.53 11.10
N VAL A 276 -36.90 -12.94 9.83
CA VAL A 276 -36.02 -12.33 8.81
C VAL A 276 -36.47 -10.91 8.50
N GLU A 277 -37.76 -10.70 8.27
CA GLU A 277 -38.36 -9.37 8.05
C GLU A 277 -38.07 -8.43 9.24
N THR A 278 -38.28 -8.91 10.47
CA THR A 278 -37.98 -8.13 11.68
C THR A 278 -36.49 -7.78 11.80
N ALA A 279 -35.59 -8.69 11.40
CA ALA A 279 -34.15 -8.44 11.42
C ALA A 279 -33.74 -7.39 10.36
N GLU A 280 -34.38 -7.40 9.19
CA GLU A 280 -34.16 -6.43 8.11
C GLU A 280 -34.71 -5.04 8.47
N GLU A 281 -35.94 -4.95 8.98
CA GLU A 281 -36.57 -3.69 9.41
C GLU A 281 -35.78 -2.98 10.52
N ARG A 282 -35.14 -3.76 11.41
CA ARG A 282 -34.26 -3.24 12.47
C ARG A 282 -32.85 -2.90 11.98
N GLY A 283 -32.54 -3.13 10.70
CA GLY A 283 -31.22 -2.88 10.12
C GLY A 283 -30.12 -3.75 10.73
N LEU A 284 -30.45 -4.99 11.17
CA LEU A 284 -29.48 -5.95 11.72
C LEU A 284 -28.88 -6.85 10.63
N ILE A 285 -29.66 -7.09 9.57
CA ILE A 285 -29.22 -7.75 8.34
C ILE A 285 -29.47 -6.83 7.15
N ALA A 286 -28.70 -7.03 6.08
CA ALA A 286 -28.87 -6.40 4.79
C ALA A 286 -29.13 -7.49 3.74
N VAL A 287 -30.12 -7.25 2.88
CA VAL A 287 -30.46 -8.13 1.76
C VAL A 287 -29.91 -7.54 0.47
N GLU A 288 -28.87 -8.18 -0.06
CA GLU A 288 -28.18 -7.75 -1.27
C GLU A 288 -28.71 -8.55 -2.48
N ARG A 289 -29.09 -7.83 -3.54
CA ARG A 289 -29.48 -8.45 -4.82
C ARG A 289 -28.31 -8.38 -5.80
N ASN A 290 -27.66 -9.52 -6.02
CA ASN A 290 -26.59 -9.69 -7.01
C ASN A 290 -27.13 -10.46 -8.21
N ASP A 291 -27.37 -9.76 -9.33
CA ASP A 291 -27.99 -10.27 -10.56
C ASP A 291 -29.33 -11.01 -10.33
N ARG A 292 -29.30 -12.35 -10.33
CA ARG A 292 -30.44 -13.26 -10.12
C ARG A 292 -30.54 -13.80 -8.70
N ARG A 293 -29.66 -13.36 -7.79
CA ARG A 293 -29.50 -13.94 -6.45
C ARG A 293 -29.81 -12.91 -5.38
N THR A 294 -30.34 -13.40 -4.27
CA THR A 294 -30.65 -12.60 -3.08
C THR A 294 -29.88 -13.22 -1.93
N ASP A 295 -28.79 -12.57 -1.54
CA ASP A 295 -27.93 -12.98 -0.44
C ASP A 295 -28.17 -12.07 0.77
N VAL A 296 -28.04 -12.64 1.96
CA VAL A 296 -28.23 -11.98 3.25
C VAL A 296 -26.88 -11.89 3.95
N ARG A 297 -26.58 -10.70 4.45
CA ARG A 297 -25.39 -10.39 5.25
C ARG A 297 -25.80 -9.66 6.52
N LEU A 298 -24.93 -9.61 7.51
CA LEU A 298 -25.11 -8.71 8.63
C LEU A 298 -24.94 -7.27 8.15
N ALA A 299 -25.78 -6.38 8.65
CA ALA A 299 -25.72 -4.96 8.29
C ALA A 299 -24.41 -4.29 8.73
N HIS A 300 -23.73 -4.87 9.73
CA HIS A 300 -22.41 -4.42 10.18
C HIS A 300 -21.51 -5.60 10.57
N PRO A 301 -20.24 -5.66 10.14
CA PRO A 301 -19.32 -6.77 10.45
C PRO A 301 -19.16 -7.07 11.95
N LEU A 302 -19.14 -6.03 12.80
CA LEU A 302 -19.07 -6.19 14.25
C LEU A 302 -20.24 -6.97 14.87
N TYR A 303 -21.43 -6.97 14.26
CA TYR A 303 -22.52 -7.82 14.75
C TYR A 303 -22.13 -9.30 14.66
N GLY A 304 -21.40 -9.68 13.62
CA GLY A 304 -20.95 -11.06 13.45
C GLY A 304 -19.93 -11.44 14.51
N GLU A 305 -19.03 -10.53 14.85
CA GLU A 305 -18.04 -10.75 15.91
C GLU A 305 -18.70 -10.92 17.29
N VAL A 306 -19.64 -10.05 17.64
CA VAL A 306 -20.38 -10.14 18.90
C VAL A 306 -21.19 -11.44 18.96
N MET A 307 -21.87 -11.83 17.88
CA MET A 307 -22.64 -13.08 17.82
C MET A 307 -21.72 -14.30 17.95
N ARG A 308 -20.59 -14.34 17.24
CA ARG A 308 -19.62 -15.44 17.31
C ARG A 308 -19.05 -15.62 18.71
N ARG A 309 -18.73 -14.52 19.40
CA ARG A 309 -18.14 -14.54 20.76
C ARG A 309 -19.12 -14.98 21.84
N HIS A 310 -20.37 -14.51 21.79
CA HIS A 310 -21.37 -14.85 22.81
C HIS A 310 -22.04 -16.21 22.57
N CYS A 311 -21.81 -16.82 21.40
CA CYS A 311 -22.33 -18.15 21.09
C CYS A 311 -21.51 -19.23 21.80
N PRO A 312 -22.11 -20.05 22.70
CA PRO A 312 -21.39 -21.13 23.35
C PRO A 312 -20.83 -22.13 22.33
N VAL A 313 -19.67 -22.73 22.62
CA VAL A 313 -18.97 -23.67 21.72
C VAL A 313 -19.89 -24.79 21.19
N THR A 314 -20.73 -25.37 22.06
CA THR A 314 -21.69 -26.43 21.68
C THR A 314 -22.74 -25.94 20.69
N ARG A 315 -23.20 -24.69 20.84
CA ARG A 315 -24.16 -24.05 19.94
C ARG A 315 -23.50 -23.70 18.61
N THR A 316 -22.26 -23.20 18.62
CA THR A 316 -21.46 -22.93 17.42
C THR A 316 -21.29 -24.18 16.56
N ARG A 317 -20.85 -25.30 17.17
CA ARG A 317 -20.71 -26.57 16.43
C ARG A 317 -22.02 -27.04 15.79
N ARG A 318 -23.13 -26.92 16.52
CA ARG A 318 -24.47 -27.27 16.01
C ARG A 318 -24.89 -26.37 14.85
N LEU A 319 -24.63 -25.06 14.94
CA LEU A 319 -24.94 -24.11 13.87
C LEU A 319 -24.12 -24.39 12.61
N GLN A 320 -22.81 -24.64 12.75
CA GLN A 320 -21.93 -24.98 11.63
C GLN A 320 -22.35 -26.30 10.95
N ALA A 321 -22.66 -27.34 11.72
CA ALA A 321 -23.18 -28.60 11.16
C ALA A 321 -24.49 -28.37 10.38
N ARG A 322 -25.43 -27.58 10.94
CA ARG A 322 -26.68 -27.22 10.28
C ARG A 322 -26.48 -26.40 9.00
N LEU A 323 -25.51 -25.47 8.99
CA LEU A 323 -25.16 -24.69 7.79
C LEU A 323 -24.61 -25.58 6.67
N ALA A 324 -23.77 -26.56 7.01
CA ALA A 324 -23.26 -27.55 6.06
C ALA A 324 -24.40 -28.38 5.45
N GLU A 325 -25.30 -28.90 6.28
CA GLU A 325 -26.48 -29.66 5.85
C GLU A 325 -27.38 -28.84 4.90
N LEU A 326 -27.69 -27.59 5.26
CA LEU A 326 -28.52 -26.71 4.43
C LEU A 326 -27.92 -26.51 3.03
N VAL A 327 -26.61 -26.29 2.92
CA VAL A 327 -25.95 -26.11 1.62
C VAL A 327 -25.89 -27.42 0.83
N GLU A 328 -25.62 -28.55 1.49
CA GLU A 328 -25.60 -29.88 0.86
C GLU A 328 -26.98 -30.25 0.28
N THR A 329 -28.09 -29.95 0.96
CA THR A 329 -29.46 -30.29 0.48
C THR A 329 -29.84 -29.61 -0.84
N VAL A 330 -29.34 -28.39 -1.09
CA VAL A 330 -29.64 -27.63 -2.32
C VAL A 330 -28.58 -27.88 -3.41
N GLY A 331 -27.53 -28.62 -3.06
CA GLY A 331 -26.37 -28.95 -3.87
C GLY A 331 -25.29 -27.85 -3.81
N THR A 332 -24.03 -28.27 -3.78
CA THR A 332 -22.83 -27.41 -3.83
C THR A 332 -22.63 -26.81 -5.23
N ARG A 333 -23.58 -25.96 -5.64
CA ARG A 333 -23.62 -25.37 -6.99
C ARG A 333 -22.72 -24.14 -7.10
N ARG A 334 -22.34 -23.49 -5.99
CA ARG A 334 -21.38 -22.37 -6.00
C ARG A 334 -19.95 -22.92 -5.89
N ARG A 335 -19.01 -22.23 -6.55
CA ARG A 335 -17.57 -22.53 -6.51
C ARG A 335 -16.99 -22.55 -5.10
N ASP A 336 -17.63 -21.85 -4.15
CA ASP A 336 -17.17 -21.67 -2.77
C ASP A 336 -17.90 -22.59 -1.78
N ASP A 337 -19.00 -23.23 -2.18
CA ASP A 337 -19.84 -24.02 -1.28
C ASP A 337 -19.07 -25.24 -0.74
N LEU A 338 -18.24 -25.87 -1.58
CA LEU A 338 -17.42 -27.01 -1.18
C LEU A 338 -16.46 -26.63 -0.04
N LEU A 339 -15.70 -25.54 -0.22
CA LEU A 339 -14.75 -25.07 0.80
C LEU A 339 -15.48 -24.68 2.10
N ARG A 340 -16.62 -23.99 2.01
CA ARG A 340 -17.43 -23.60 3.18
C ARG A 340 -17.98 -24.80 3.94
N VAL A 341 -18.55 -25.77 3.23
CA VAL A 341 -19.06 -27.01 3.82
C VAL A 341 -17.93 -27.77 4.51
N ALA A 342 -16.77 -27.93 3.86
CA ALA A 342 -15.63 -28.60 4.46
C ALA A 342 -15.14 -27.89 5.75
N VAL A 343 -15.06 -26.56 5.75
CA VAL A 343 -14.71 -25.76 6.95
C VAL A 343 -15.73 -25.98 8.07
N TRP A 344 -17.03 -25.88 7.77
CA TRP A 344 -18.06 -26.09 8.78
C TRP A 344 -18.10 -27.52 9.32
N ARG A 345 -17.90 -28.52 8.46
CA ARG A 345 -17.78 -29.93 8.85
C ARG A 345 -16.55 -30.14 9.75
N LEU A 346 -15.42 -29.52 9.41
CA LEU A 346 -14.19 -29.57 10.20
C LEU A 346 -14.39 -28.92 11.59
N ASP A 347 -14.88 -27.68 11.63
CA ASP A 347 -15.05 -26.92 12.89
C ASP A 347 -16.14 -27.51 13.81
N SER A 348 -17.18 -28.12 13.21
CA SER A 348 -18.21 -28.84 13.97
C SER A 348 -17.75 -30.21 14.50
N GLY A 349 -16.62 -30.73 13.99
CA GLY A 349 -16.12 -32.07 14.30
C GLY A 349 -16.92 -33.19 13.62
N THR A 350 -17.60 -32.88 12.51
CA THR A 350 -18.43 -33.84 11.73
C THR A 350 -17.82 -34.19 10.38
N ALA A 351 -16.59 -33.74 10.09
CA ALA A 351 -15.88 -34.11 8.87
C ALA A 351 -15.48 -35.60 8.90
N GLN A 352 -15.93 -36.36 7.90
CA GLN A 352 -15.66 -37.80 7.78
C GLN A 352 -15.16 -38.20 6.39
N ASP A 353 -15.28 -37.32 5.39
CA ASP A 353 -14.89 -37.61 4.01
C ASP A 353 -13.50 -37.00 3.70
N PRO A 354 -12.44 -37.83 3.56
CA PRO A 354 -11.10 -37.33 3.25
C PRO A 354 -11.01 -36.71 1.84
N ALA A 355 -11.82 -37.16 0.88
CA ALA A 355 -11.79 -36.59 -0.48
C ALA A 355 -12.35 -35.16 -0.49
N LEU A 356 -13.46 -34.93 0.22
CA LEU A 356 -14.02 -33.59 0.40
C LEU A 356 -13.01 -32.63 1.06
N LEU A 357 -12.34 -33.08 2.12
CA LEU A 357 -11.34 -32.28 2.84
C LEU A 357 -10.12 -31.97 1.96
N LEU A 358 -9.68 -32.93 1.15
CA LEU A 358 -8.57 -32.75 0.23
C LEU A 358 -8.90 -31.77 -0.89
N ASP A 359 -10.07 -31.90 -1.53
CA ASP A 359 -10.53 -30.96 -2.56
C ASP A 359 -10.69 -29.54 -1.99
N ALA A 360 -11.20 -29.43 -0.75
CA ALA A 360 -11.29 -28.16 -0.05
C ALA A 360 -9.89 -27.59 0.25
N ALA A 361 -8.92 -28.41 0.67
CA ALA A 361 -7.55 -27.98 0.90
C ALA A 361 -6.90 -27.46 -0.39
N VAL A 362 -7.10 -28.14 -1.52
CA VAL A 362 -6.63 -27.68 -2.85
C VAL A 362 -7.28 -26.35 -3.22
N GLN A 363 -8.60 -26.18 -3.00
CA GLN A 363 -9.28 -24.91 -3.26
C GLN A 363 -8.81 -23.78 -2.35
N ALA A 364 -8.56 -24.05 -1.06
CA ALA A 364 -7.99 -23.08 -0.13
C ALA A 364 -6.58 -22.68 -0.56
N PHE A 365 -5.75 -23.66 -0.96
CA PHE A 365 -4.39 -23.41 -1.42
C PHE A 365 -4.33 -22.66 -2.76
N ALA A 366 -5.26 -22.94 -3.67
CA ALA A 366 -5.43 -22.17 -4.91
C ALA A 366 -5.85 -20.71 -4.67
N ARG A 367 -6.43 -20.40 -3.50
CA ARG A 367 -6.69 -19.04 -3.00
C ARG A 367 -5.56 -18.50 -2.12
N TYR A 368 -4.50 -19.28 -1.95
CA TYR A 368 -3.33 -19.03 -1.12
C TYR A 368 -3.57 -18.94 0.39
N ASP A 369 -4.72 -19.40 0.88
CA ASP A 369 -4.99 -19.53 2.32
C ASP A 369 -4.26 -20.76 2.88
N VAL A 370 -2.94 -20.63 3.04
CA VAL A 370 -2.04 -21.69 3.54
C VAL A 370 -2.45 -22.17 4.95
N PRO A 371 -2.82 -21.29 5.91
CA PRO A 371 -3.28 -21.75 7.22
C PRO A 371 -4.53 -22.64 7.15
N LEU A 372 -5.55 -22.24 6.40
CA LEU A 372 -6.76 -23.05 6.25
C LEU A 372 -6.49 -24.34 5.47
N ALA A 373 -5.75 -24.24 4.37
CA ALA A 373 -5.36 -25.39 3.57
C ALA A 373 -4.58 -26.42 4.40
N THR A 374 -3.66 -25.96 5.26
CA THR A 374 -2.89 -26.83 6.17
C THR A 374 -3.80 -27.56 7.16
N ARG A 375 -4.79 -26.86 7.73
CA ARG A 375 -5.78 -27.48 8.63
C ARG A 375 -6.61 -28.53 7.91
N LEU A 376 -7.11 -28.23 6.71
CA LEU A 376 -7.91 -29.15 5.90
C LEU A 376 -7.10 -30.37 5.44
N ALA A 377 -5.87 -30.17 4.95
CA ALA A 377 -4.99 -31.26 4.51
C ALA A 377 -4.58 -32.17 5.68
N ARG A 378 -4.33 -31.60 6.87
CA ARG A 378 -4.08 -32.39 8.09
C ARG A 378 -5.30 -33.24 8.46
N ALA A 379 -6.49 -32.64 8.45
CA ALA A 379 -7.73 -33.38 8.73
C ALA A 379 -8.03 -34.47 7.69
N ALA A 380 -7.70 -34.23 6.41
CA ALA A 380 -7.80 -35.25 5.37
C ALA A 380 -6.85 -36.41 5.64
N LEU A 381 -5.62 -36.14 6.10
CA LEU A 381 -4.65 -37.17 6.48
C LEU A 381 -5.12 -37.97 7.71
N ASP A 382 -5.66 -37.29 8.73
CA ASP A 382 -6.21 -37.92 9.93
C ASP A 382 -7.45 -38.79 9.63
N ALA A 383 -8.14 -38.50 8.52
CA ALA A 383 -9.27 -39.27 7.99
C ALA A 383 -8.86 -40.32 6.94
N ASP A 384 -7.61 -40.79 6.98
CA ASP A 384 -7.03 -41.81 6.09
C ASP A 384 -6.96 -41.41 4.60
N GLY A 385 -6.71 -40.13 4.30
CA GLY A 385 -6.54 -39.60 2.93
C GLY A 385 -5.28 -40.07 2.18
N GLY A 386 -4.40 -40.84 2.82
CA GLY A 386 -3.23 -41.50 2.22
C GLY A 386 -2.20 -40.55 1.57
N PHE A 387 -1.55 -41.02 0.50
CA PHE A 387 -0.48 -40.30 -0.20
C PHE A 387 -0.88 -38.88 -0.64
N ASP A 388 -2.08 -38.71 -1.20
CA ASP A 388 -2.51 -37.43 -1.78
C ASP A 388 -2.70 -36.35 -0.70
N ALA A 389 -3.17 -36.72 0.50
CA ALA A 389 -3.23 -35.81 1.65
C ALA A 389 -1.83 -35.49 2.21
N ALA A 390 -0.94 -36.47 2.30
CA ALA A 390 0.42 -36.28 2.79
C ALA A 390 1.28 -35.39 1.87
N GLU A 391 1.19 -35.61 0.55
CA GLU A 391 1.90 -34.82 -0.47
C GLU A 391 1.47 -33.35 -0.47
N LEU A 392 0.15 -33.11 -0.45
CA LEU A 392 -0.38 -31.74 -0.35
C LEU A 392 0.01 -31.08 0.98
N LEU A 393 -0.08 -31.81 2.09
CA LEU A 393 0.31 -31.30 3.39
C LEU A 393 1.81 -30.96 3.46
N ALA A 394 2.68 -31.77 2.86
CA ALA A 394 4.11 -31.46 2.76
C ALA A 394 4.36 -30.19 1.95
N THR A 395 3.66 -30.04 0.81
CA THR A 395 3.67 -28.79 0.02
C THR A 395 3.26 -27.59 0.87
N LEU A 396 2.18 -27.71 1.65
CA LEU A 396 1.67 -26.63 2.50
C LEU A 396 2.61 -26.30 3.66
N LEU A 397 3.24 -27.31 4.27
CA LEU A 397 4.23 -27.13 5.34
C LEU A 397 5.46 -26.38 4.85
N MET A 398 5.90 -26.60 3.60
CA MET A 398 6.93 -25.80 2.97
C MET A 398 6.56 -24.31 2.93
N PHE A 399 5.33 -23.98 2.52
CA PHE A 399 4.85 -22.60 2.48
C PHE A 399 4.51 -22.00 3.85
N ALA A 400 4.32 -22.85 4.86
CA ALA A 400 4.16 -22.46 6.26
C ALA A 400 5.50 -22.35 7.01
N ASP A 401 6.63 -22.35 6.29
CA ASP A 401 8.00 -22.27 6.85
C ASP A 401 8.33 -23.41 7.82
N ARG A 402 7.91 -24.63 7.48
CA ARG A 402 8.17 -25.86 8.26
C ARG A 402 8.76 -26.96 7.37
N PRO A 403 9.90 -26.71 6.68
CA PRO A 403 10.47 -27.66 5.72
C PRO A 403 10.95 -28.96 6.35
N GLU A 404 11.42 -28.93 7.61
CA GLU A 404 11.84 -30.12 8.35
C GLU A 404 10.67 -31.08 8.62
N GLU A 405 9.48 -30.55 8.87
CA GLU A 405 8.28 -31.38 9.01
C GLU A 405 7.76 -31.86 7.65
N ALA A 406 7.90 -31.05 6.62
CA ALA A 406 7.52 -31.42 5.26
C ALA A 406 8.34 -32.61 4.75
N ILE A 407 9.66 -32.62 4.97
CA ILE A 407 10.51 -33.72 4.50
C ILE A 407 10.21 -35.04 5.24
N VAL A 408 9.98 -34.98 6.56
CA VAL A 408 9.57 -36.15 7.36
C VAL A 408 8.25 -36.71 6.86
N MET A 409 7.29 -35.85 6.51
CA MET A 409 6.01 -36.27 5.93
C MET A 409 6.20 -36.99 4.58
N LEU A 410 7.08 -36.46 3.72
CA LEU A 410 7.38 -37.08 2.42
C LEU A 410 8.12 -38.41 2.54
N ASP A 411 9.02 -38.54 3.50
CA ASP A 411 9.73 -39.79 3.77
C ASP A 411 8.77 -40.89 4.25
N ALA A 412 7.76 -40.53 5.06
CA ALA A 412 6.76 -41.48 5.57
C ALA A 412 5.89 -42.12 4.47
N VAL A 413 5.69 -41.44 3.34
CA VAL A 413 4.87 -41.91 2.21
C VAL A 413 5.68 -42.27 0.96
N ALA A 414 7.01 -42.41 1.10
CA ALA A 414 7.89 -42.70 -0.02
C ALA A 414 7.57 -44.04 -0.70
N ASP A 415 7.25 -45.07 0.09
CA ASP A 415 6.91 -46.41 -0.41
C ASP A 415 5.54 -46.45 -1.12
N ASP A 416 4.63 -45.55 -0.75
CA ASP A 416 3.30 -45.41 -1.36
C ASP A 416 3.32 -44.69 -2.73
N ALA A 417 4.49 -44.17 -3.13
CA ALA A 417 4.73 -43.52 -4.43
C ALA A 417 4.98 -44.52 -5.58
N ALA A 418 4.43 -45.74 -5.49
CA ALA A 418 4.71 -46.83 -6.44
C ALA A 418 4.27 -46.55 -7.89
N GLY A 419 3.24 -45.72 -8.10
CA GLY A 419 2.80 -45.30 -9.44
C GLY A 419 3.65 -44.17 -10.03
N ALA A 420 3.96 -44.23 -11.33
CA ALA A 420 4.80 -43.22 -12.02
C ALA A 420 4.33 -41.77 -11.78
N ALA A 421 3.01 -41.53 -11.82
CA ALA A 421 2.41 -40.22 -11.56
C ALA A 421 2.48 -39.75 -10.09
N ARG A 422 2.51 -40.68 -9.12
CA ARG A 422 2.76 -40.33 -7.70
C ARG A 422 4.23 -40.07 -7.47
N ARG A 423 5.11 -40.84 -8.12
CA ARG A 423 6.57 -40.66 -8.05
C ARG A 423 7.01 -39.32 -8.62
N SER A 424 6.46 -38.89 -9.75
CA SER A 424 6.79 -37.58 -10.34
C SER A 424 6.36 -36.41 -9.46
N ARG A 425 5.16 -36.46 -8.85
CA ARG A 425 4.70 -35.49 -7.84
C ARG A 425 5.58 -35.49 -6.59
N TRP A 426 5.86 -36.66 -6.02
CA TRP A 426 6.73 -36.81 -4.85
C TRP A 426 8.12 -36.22 -5.09
N LEU A 427 8.75 -36.51 -6.24
CA LEU A 427 10.06 -35.93 -6.59
C LEU A 427 10.01 -34.41 -6.69
N THR A 428 8.92 -33.86 -7.23
CA THR A 428 8.74 -32.42 -7.37
C THR A 428 8.61 -31.74 -6.00
N VAL A 429 7.77 -32.27 -5.11
CA VAL A 429 7.57 -31.70 -3.77
C VAL A 429 8.80 -31.89 -2.90
N ARG A 430 9.44 -33.08 -2.94
CA ARG A 430 10.70 -33.32 -2.25
C ARG A 430 11.76 -32.32 -2.71
N GLY A 431 11.88 -32.12 -4.02
CA GLY A 431 12.77 -31.11 -4.57
C GLY A 431 12.50 -29.71 -4.07
N MET A 432 11.24 -29.31 -4.02
CA MET A 432 10.83 -28.01 -3.51
C MET A 432 11.25 -27.82 -2.04
N VAL A 433 11.01 -28.82 -1.21
CA VAL A 433 11.36 -28.82 0.22
C VAL A 433 12.87 -28.80 0.41
N SER A 434 13.61 -29.72 -0.21
CA SER A 434 15.07 -29.80 -0.07
C SER A 434 15.78 -28.57 -0.63
N TYR A 435 15.41 -28.11 -1.82
CA TYR A 435 16.12 -27.03 -2.51
C TYR A 435 15.80 -25.65 -1.93
N TRP A 436 14.53 -25.26 -1.80
CA TRP A 436 14.17 -23.92 -1.29
C TRP A 436 13.95 -23.91 0.23
N GLY A 437 13.53 -25.02 0.82
CA GLY A 437 13.24 -25.11 2.26
C GLY A 437 14.48 -25.40 3.08
N LEU A 438 15.24 -26.43 2.71
CA LEU A 438 16.43 -26.89 3.44
C LEU A 438 17.74 -26.34 2.87
N SER A 439 17.70 -25.69 1.70
CA SER A 439 18.86 -25.14 1.00
C SER A 439 19.91 -26.21 0.63
N GLU A 440 19.46 -27.42 0.31
CA GLU A 440 20.33 -28.53 -0.12
C GLU A 440 20.73 -28.37 -1.60
N GLU A 441 22.02 -28.11 -1.85
CA GLU A 441 22.50 -27.86 -3.21
C GLU A 441 22.55 -29.12 -4.10
N SER A 442 22.71 -30.30 -3.51
CA SER A 442 22.79 -31.59 -4.24
C SER A 442 21.46 -31.99 -4.89
N THR A 443 20.35 -31.40 -4.44
CA THR A 443 18.99 -31.71 -4.89
C THR A 443 18.81 -31.59 -6.40
N VAL A 444 19.46 -30.63 -7.06
CA VAL A 444 19.31 -30.43 -8.52
C VAL A 444 19.80 -31.66 -9.30
N ASP A 445 20.97 -32.19 -8.94
CA ASP A 445 21.57 -33.33 -9.63
C ASP A 445 20.89 -34.64 -9.23
N GLU A 446 20.43 -34.76 -7.97
CA GLU A 446 19.61 -35.89 -7.50
C GLU A 446 18.29 -35.98 -8.28
N ILE A 447 17.59 -34.86 -8.47
CA ILE A 447 16.34 -34.81 -9.23
C ILE A 447 16.58 -35.12 -10.70
N ALA A 448 17.65 -34.58 -11.29
CA ALA A 448 18.02 -34.87 -12.67
C ALA A 448 18.25 -36.37 -12.89
N ALA A 449 18.95 -37.04 -11.97
CA ALA A 449 19.18 -38.48 -12.04
C ALA A 449 17.87 -39.28 -11.95
N ARG A 450 17.00 -38.93 -11.00
CA ARG A 450 15.70 -39.61 -10.78
C ARG A 450 14.68 -39.34 -11.88
N ALA A 451 14.73 -38.19 -12.54
CA ALA A 451 13.88 -37.88 -13.69
C ALA A 451 14.13 -38.84 -14.87
N GLY A 452 15.37 -39.31 -15.04
CA GLY A 452 15.75 -40.29 -16.07
C GLY A 452 15.16 -41.69 -15.84
N GLU A 453 14.78 -42.01 -14.61
CA GLU A 453 14.24 -43.32 -14.20
C GLU A 453 12.71 -43.42 -14.40
N LEU A 454 12.03 -42.30 -14.71
CA LEU A 454 10.58 -42.27 -14.90
C LEU A 454 10.21 -42.84 -16.28
N PRO A 455 9.26 -43.81 -16.35
CA PRO A 455 8.92 -44.49 -17.59
C PRO A 455 8.00 -43.66 -18.49
N ASP A 456 7.21 -42.75 -17.93
CA ASP A 456 6.21 -41.96 -18.67
C ASP A 456 6.77 -40.58 -19.06
N ALA A 457 6.54 -40.20 -20.32
CA ALA A 457 7.07 -38.97 -20.90
C ALA A 457 6.43 -37.68 -20.33
N ALA A 458 5.18 -37.74 -19.86
CA ALA A 458 4.49 -36.64 -19.19
C ALA A 458 5.03 -36.45 -17.76
N ASP A 459 5.25 -37.55 -17.05
CA ASP A 459 5.85 -37.54 -15.70
C ASP A 459 7.29 -37.01 -15.73
N GLN A 460 8.08 -37.44 -16.72
CA GLN A 460 9.41 -36.89 -16.94
C GLN A 460 9.36 -35.40 -17.29
N ALA A 461 8.39 -34.96 -18.09
CA ALA A 461 8.23 -33.55 -18.42
C ALA A 461 7.90 -32.68 -17.19
N ARG A 462 7.11 -33.19 -16.24
CA ARG A 462 6.84 -32.53 -14.94
C ARG A 462 8.14 -32.27 -14.18
N VAL A 463 8.95 -33.31 -13.98
CA VAL A 463 10.20 -33.19 -13.22
C VAL A 463 11.23 -32.33 -13.98
N ASN A 464 11.33 -32.47 -15.30
CA ASN A 464 12.24 -31.65 -16.11
C ASN A 464 11.88 -30.15 -16.10
N ALA A 465 10.60 -29.80 -16.07
CA ALA A 465 10.17 -28.40 -15.94
C ALA A 465 10.61 -27.82 -14.60
N PHE A 466 10.52 -28.62 -13.55
CA PHE A 466 10.95 -28.27 -12.21
C PHE A 466 12.49 -28.20 -12.08
N GLU A 467 13.22 -29.12 -12.71
CA GLU A 467 14.67 -29.04 -12.84
C GLU A 467 15.11 -27.77 -13.57
N ALA A 468 14.43 -27.40 -14.65
CA ALA A 468 14.76 -26.22 -15.44
C ALA A 468 14.71 -24.93 -14.61
N ILE A 469 13.72 -24.77 -13.74
CA ILE A 469 13.62 -23.57 -12.88
C ILE A 469 14.70 -23.55 -11.78
N MET A 470 15.04 -24.70 -11.19
CA MET A 470 16.16 -24.77 -10.22
C MET A 470 17.51 -24.46 -10.89
N ARG A 471 17.74 -24.98 -12.09
CA ARG A 471 18.94 -24.67 -12.87
C ARG A 471 19.02 -23.19 -13.23
N LEU A 472 17.90 -22.58 -13.61
CA LEU A 472 17.83 -21.12 -13.80
C LEU A 472 18.23 -20.37 -12.52
N HIS A 473 17.69 -20.77 -11.37
CA HIS A 473 18.01 -20.12 -10.09
C HIS A 473 19.51 -20.19 -9.73
N ARG A 474 20.22 -21.25 -10.16
CA ARG A 474 21.69 -21.39 -10.06
C ARG A 474 22.50 -20.68 -11.15
N LEU A 475 21.86 -19.98 -12.09
CA LEU A 475 22.46 -19.42 -13.30
C LEU A 475 23.00 -20.46 -14.31
N ASP A 476 22.56 -21.72 -14.23
CA ASP A 476 22.83 -22.75 -15.23
C ASP A 476 21.90 -22.56 -16.46
N THR A 477 22.01 -21.40 -17.10
CA THR A 477 21.07 -20.90 -18.13
C THR A 477 20.99 -21.82 -19.35
N GLY A 478 22.13 -22.34 -19.82
CA GLY A 478 22.20 -23.25 -20.96
C GLY A 478 21.38 -24.54 -20.76
N PRO A 479 21.66 -25.34 -19.71
CA PRO A 479 20.83 -26.47 -19.30
C PRO A 479 19.35 -26.11 -19.09
N ALA A 480 19.06 -25.02 -18.37
CA ALA A 480 17.69 -24.59 -18.09
C ALA A 480 16.88 -24.36 -19.38
N VAL A 481 17.45 -23.64 -20.36
CA VAL A 481 16.80 -23.39 -21.67
C VAL A 481 16.56 -24.69 -22.44
N ARG A 482 17.55 -25.60 -22.46
CA ARG A 482 17.41 -26.88 -23.15
C ARG A 482 16.27 -27.72 -22.56
N LEU A 483 16.20 -27.82 -21.23
CA LEU A 483 15.15 -28.56 -20.54
C LEU A 483 13.78 -27.93 -20.76
N ALA A 484 13.66 -26.61 -20.57
CA ALA A 484 12.39 -25.91 -20.74
C ALA A 484 11.84 -26.04 -22.18
N ARG A 485 12.68 -25.88 -23.20
CA ARG A 485 12.28 -26.12 -24.60
C ARG A 485 11.88 -27.57 -24.84
N ALA A 486 12.65 -28.52 -24.33
CA ALA A 486 12.33 -29.94 -24.48
C ALA A 486 10.99 -30.33 -23.83
N VAL A 487 10.56 -29.63 -22.77
CA VAL A 487 9.23 -29.78 -22.17
C VAL A 487 8.14 -29.17 -23.05
N LEU A 488 8.35 -27.94 -23.56
CA LEU A 488 7.40 -27.25 -24.42
C LEU A 488 7.16 -27.99 -25.75
N ASP A 489 8.22 -28.55 -26.33
CA ASP A 489 8.16 -29.31 -27.59
C ASP A 489 7.50 -30.70 -27.40
N ARG A 490 7.16 -31.09 -26.16
CA ARG A 490 6.60 -32.40 -25.85
C ARG A 490 5.08 -32.40 -25.87
N PRO A 491 4.45 -33.17 -26.78
CA PRO A 491 2.99 -33.27 -26.83
C PRO A 491 2.39 -33.90 -25.57
N ALA A 492 3.12 -34.80 -24.91
CA ALA A 492 2.67 -35.48 -23.70
C ALA A 492 2.75 -34.63 -22.41
N ALA A 493 3.47 -33.50 -22.42
CA ALA A 493 3.65 -32.70 -21.21
C ALA A 493 2.31 -32.16 -20.67
N GLY A 494 2.12 -32.21 -19.35
CA GLY A 494 0.96 -31.58 -18.70
C GLY A 494 0.97 -30.05 -18.88
N VAL A 495 -0.19 -29.42 -18.76
CA VAL A 495 -0.33 -27.95 -18.89
C VAL A 495 0.57 -27.25 -17.87
N ALA A 496 0.52 -27.64 -16.60
CA ALA A 496 1.33 -27.02 -15.55
C ALA A 496 2.84 -27.15 -15.81
N ALA A 497 3.31 -28.30 -16.30
CA ALA A 497 4.72 -28.49 -16.66
C ALA A 497 5.15 -27.58 -17.83
N ARG A 498 4.31 -27.45 -18.87
CA ARG A 498 4.59 -26.53 -19.99
C ARG A 498 4.62 -25.09 -19.53
N GLU A 499 3.67 -24.67 -18.70
CA GLU A 499 3.60 -23.29 -18.25
C GLU A 499 4.72 -22.94 -17.24
N LEU A 500 5.18 -23.88 -16.42
CA LEU A 500 6.37 -23.68 -15.58
C LEU A 500 7.62 -23.51 -16.46
N ALA A 501 7.81 -24.37 -17.47
CA ALA A 501 8.89 -24.23 -18.44
C ALA A 501 8.81 -22.89 -19.22
N ARG A 502 7.60 -22.43 -19.54
CA ARG A 502 7.37 -21.12 -20.16
C ARG A 502 7.77 -19.98 -19.24
N CYS A 503 7.46 -20.04 -17.94
CA CYS A 503 7.94 -19.06 -16.95
C CYS A 503 9.49 -19.00 -16.89
N THR A 504 10.16 -20.16 -16.91
CA THR A 504 11.64 -20.22 -16.95
C THR A 504 12.20 -19.47 -18.16
N LEU A 505 11.62 -19.71 -19.35
CA LEU A 505 12.03 -19.00 -20.57
C LEU A 505 11.67 -17.52 -20.53
N ALA A 506 10.48 -17.17 -20.03
CA ALA A 506 10.00 -15.79 -19.95
C ALA A 506 10.91 -14.92 -19.07
N HIS A 507 11.37 -15.44 -17.93
CA HIS A 507 12.32 -14.76 -17.07
C HIS A 507 13.67 -14.54 -17.78
N LEU A 508 14.21 -15.59 -18.41
CA LEU A 508 15.47 -15.48 -19.16
C LEU A 508 15.39 -14.50 -20.34
N GLN A 509 14.28 -14.54 -21.08
CA GLN A 509 14.01 -13.59 -22.16
C GLN A 509 13.98 -12.16 -21.63
N ALA A 510 13.34 -11.91 -20.48
CA ALA A 510 13.37 -10.59 -19.85
C ALA A 510 14.79 -10.16 -19.47
N ALA A 511 15.54 -11.01 -18.77
CA ALA A 511 16.93 -10.74 -18.39
C ALA A 511 17.84 -10.46 -19.60
N GLN A 512 17.61 -11.17 -20.72
CA GLN A 512 18.30 -10.99 -22.00
C GLN A 512 17.84 -9.75 -22.80
N GLY A 513 16.84 -9.02 -22.32
CA GLY A 513 16.31 -7.82 -22.99
C GLY A 513 15.26 -8.07 -24.08
N GLN A 514 14.77 -9.30 -24.22
CA GLN A 514 13.71 -9.70 -25.16
C GLN A 514 12.33 -9.53 -24.50
N LEU A 515 12.01 -8.30 -24.10
CA LEU A 515 10.83 -7.99 -23.29
C LEU A 515 9.51 -8.32 -23.99
N THR A 516 9.47 -8.21 -25.33
CA THR A 516 8.27 -8.52 -26.13
C THR A 516 7.97 -10.02 -26.11
N LEU A 517 9.00 -10.85 -26.29
CA LEU A 517 8.86 -12.31 -26.23
C LEU A 517 8.51 -12.78 -24.82
N SER A 518 9.14 -12.19 -23.80
CA SER A 518 8.82 -12.44 -22.40
C SER A 518 7.34 -12.11 -22.09
N GLY A 519 6.84 -10.97 -22.58
CA GLY A 519 5.45 -10.57 -22.42
C GLY A 519 4.47 -11.57 -23.03
N ALA A 520 4.69 -11.97 -24.29
CA ALA A 520 3.86 -12.97 -24.96
C ALA A 520 3.88 -14.33 -24.23
N ALA A 521 5.02 -14.72 -23.67
CA ALA A 521 5.14 -15.93 -22.87
C ALA A 521 4.34 -15.83 -21.56
N ILE A 522 4.41 -14.69 -20.86
CA ILE A 522 3.64 -14.43 -19.63
C ILE A 522 2.13 -14.46 -19.90
N ASP A 523 1.67 -13.84 -20.99
CA ASP A 523 0.26 -13.80 -21.37
C ASP A 523 -0.29 -15.22 -21.62
N GLN A 524 0.52 -16.09 -22.23
CA GLN A 524 0.17 -17.50 -22.44
C GLN A 524 0.05 -18.27 -21.12
N VAL A 525 0.97 -18.06 -20.18
CA VAL A 525 0.87 -18.67 -18.84
C VAL A 525 -0.40 -18.21 -18.14
N GLN A 526 -0.72 -16.90 -18.20
CA GLN A 526 -1.91 -16.33 -17.58
C GLN A 526 -3.21 -16.87 -18.19
N ALA A 527 -3.26 -17.06 -19.50
CA ALA A 527 -4.44 -17.61 -20.18
C ALA A 527 -4.80 -19.03 -19.69
N GLU A 528 -3.81 -19.81 -19.30
CA GLU A 528 -3.96 -21.19 -18.82
C GLU A 528 -4.10 -21.30 -17.28
N MET A 529 -4.18 -20.16 -16.58
CA MET A 529 -4.16 -20.07 -15.11
C MET A 529 -5.17 -20.96 -14.40
N ALA A 530 -6.39 -21.07 -14.91
CA ALA A 530 -7.42 -21.94 -14.33
C ALA A 530 -7.04 -23.44 -14.38
N ARG A 531 -6.19 -23.86 -15.32
CA ARG A 531 -5.84 -25.26 -15.56
C ARG A 531 -4.59 -25.71 -14.81
N TRP A 532 -3.62 -24.83 -14.60
CA TRP A 532 -2.41 -25.18 -13.84
C TRP A 532 -2.51 -24.85 -12.35
N ARG A 533 -3.36 -23.90 -11.93
CA ARG A 533 -3.41 -23.46 -10.52
C ARG A 533 -3.81 -24.56 -9.53
N GLY A 534 -4.60 -25.55 -9.94
CA GLY A 534 -4.92 -26.71 -9.10
C GLY A 534 -3.84 -27.78 -9.06
N ASP A 535 -2.97 -27.85 -10.07
CA ASP A 535 -1.94 -28.90 -10.24
C ASP A 535 -0.56 -28.46 -9.72
N MET A 536 -0.15 -27.22 -10.02
CA MET A 536 1.08 -26.61 -9.52
C MET A 536 0.83 -25.18 -9.03
N PRO A 537 0.25 -25.00 -7.82
CA PRO A 537 -0.06 -23.68 -7.29
C PRO A 537 1.18 -22.77 -7.12
N TYR A 538 2.34 -23.36 -6.84
CA TYR A 538 3.63 -22.67 -6.70
C TYR A 538 4.19 -22.10 -8.02
N LEU A 539 3.64 -22.49 -9.18
CA LEU A 539 3.97 -21.89 -10.47
C LEU A 539 3.73 -20.37 -10.45
N GLN A 540 2.76 -19.90 -9.65
CA GLN A 540 2.51 -18.48 -9.43
C GLN A 540 3.79 -17.72 -9.05
N LEU A 541 4.65 -18.27 -8.19
CA LEU A 541 5.92 -17.62 -7.80
C LEU A 541 6.86 -17.42 -9.00
N ALA A 542 6.94 -18.42 -9.88
CA ALA A 542 7.76 -18.34 -11.09
C ALA A 542 7.17 -17.35 -12.10
N LEU A 543 5.84 -17.28 -12.21
CA LEU A 543 5.13 -16.30 -13.03
C LEU A 543 5.38 -14.88 -12.53
N GLU A 544 5.27 -14.64 -11.22
CA GLU A 544 5.52 -13.33 -10.63
C GLU A 544 6.98 -12.91 -10.83
N LEU A 545 7.94 -13.80 -10.62
CA LEU A 545 9.36 -13.50 -10.87
C LEU A 545 9.62 -13.12 -12.33
N ALA A 546 9.04 -13.85 -13.29
CA ALA A 546 9.19 -13.54 -14.71
C ALA A 546 8.53 -12.20 -15.07
N ARG A 547 7.30 -11.98 -14.60
CA ARG A 547 6.53 -10.76 -14.86
C ARG A 547 7.16 -9.53 -14.21
N GLY A 548 7.53 -9.62 -12.94
CA GLY A 548 8.20 -8.56 -12.21
C GLY A 548 9.53 -8.16 -12.83
N THR A 549 10.34 -9.15 -13.21
CA THR A 549 11.61 -8.90 -13.93
C THR A 549 11.37 -8.17 -15.24
N ARG A 550 10.39 -8.62 -16.05
CA ARG A 550 10.04 -7.95 -17.31
C ARG A 550 9.60 -6.51 -17.10
N LEU A 551 8.66 -6.27 -16.18
CA LEU A 551 8.10 -4.94 -15.90
C LEU A 551 9.18 -3.97 -15.39
N ALA A 552 10.03 -4.42 -14.47
CA ALA A 552 11.13 -3.61 -13.96
C ALA A 552 12.14 -3.24 -15.06
N LEU A 553 12.57 -4.22 -15.87
CA LEU A 553 13.51 -3.98 -16.96
C LEU A 553 12.91 -3.12 -18.09
N ALA A 554 11.60 -3.17 -18.29
CA ALA A 554 10.87 -2.29 -19.21
C ALA A 554 10.74 -0.85 -18.70
N GLY A 555 10.87 -0.63 -17.38
CA GLY A 555 10.47 0.62 -16.74
C GLY A 555 8.95 0.84 -16.72
N ASP A 556 8.16 -0.23 -16.79
CA ASP A 556 6.70 -0.18 -16.86
C ASP A 556 6.08 -0.11 -15.46
N LEU A 557 6.15 1.08 -14.85
CA LEU A 557 5.63 1.30 -13.50
C LEU A 557 4.10 1.20 -13.43
N ALA A 558 3.39 1.54 -14.50
CA ALA A 558 1.95 1.40 -14.59
C ALA A 558 1.53 -0.08 -14.61
N GLY A 559 2.29 -0.92 -15.32
CA GLY A 559 2.12 -2.37 -15.28
C GLY A 559 2.36 -2.95 -13.88
N ILE A 560 3.34 -2.42 -13.12
CA ILE A 560 3.55 -2.80 -11.71
C ILE A 560 2.33 -2.43 -10.86
N ASP A 561 1.79 -1.22 -11.00
CA ASP A 561 0.60 -0.81 -10.25
C ASP A 561 -0.62 -1.67 -10.61
N ALA A 562 -0.77 -2.05 -11.89
CA ALA A 562 -1.88 -2.86 -12.35
C ALA A 562 -1.88 -4.27 -11.74
N ILE A 563 -0.73 -4.95 -11.70
CA ILE A 563 -0.64 -6.30 -11.12
C ILE A 563 -0.86 -6.28 -9.61
N VAL A 564 -0.37 -5.22 -8.96
CA VAL A 564 -0.59 -4.96 -7.55
C VAL A 564 -2.08 -4.77 -7.29
N ALA A 565 -2.74 -3.89 -8.05
CA ALA A 565 -4.15 -3.60 -7.88
C ALA A 565 -5.02 -4.83 -8.13
N ASP A 566 -4.69 -5.66 -9.12
CA ASP A 566 -5.37 -6.93 -9.41
C ASP A 566 -5.28 -7.90 -8.22
N GLU A 567 -4.09 -8.03 -7.62
CA GLU A 567 -3.90 -8.89 -6.45
C GLU A 567 -4.65 -8.39 -5.21
N PHE A 568 -4.74 -7.07 -5.02
CA PHE A 568 -5.53 -6.44 -3.94
C PHE A 568 -7.04 -6.44 -4.18
N ALA A 569 -7.52 -6.40 -5.43
CA ALA A 569 -8.95 -6.52 -5.73
C ALA A 569 -9.48 -7.91 -5.39
N ASP A 570 -8.69 -8.95 -5.67
CA ASP A 570 -9.03 -10.32 -5.29
C ASP A 570 -8.96 -10.58 -3.77
N LEU A 571 -8.19 -9.78 -3.01
CA LEU A 571 -8.06 -9.90 -1.53
C LEU A 571 -9.38 -9.60 -0.79
N ALA A 572 -10.31 -8.86 -1.42
CA ALA A 572 -11.60 -8.52 -0.83
C ALA A 572 -12.51 -9.72 -0.53
N GLY A 573 -12.17 -10.94 -1.01
CA GLY A 573 -12.97 -12.15 -0.82
C GLY A 573 -12.29 -13.35 -0.15
N ALA A 574 -10.97 -13.35 0.10
CA ALA A 574 -10.28 -14.55 0.60
C ALA A 574 -9.01 -14.24 1.42
N GLY A 575 -9.02 -14.67 2.70
CA GLY A 575 -7.89 -15.15 3.52
C GLY A 575 -6.69 -14.22 3.78
N ASP A 576 -6.12 -14.31 4.99
CA ASP A 576 -5.04 -13.45 5.52
C ASP A 576 -3.62 -13.71 4.93
N PHE A 577 -3.43 -14.63 3.98
CA PHE A 577 -2.10 -14.94 3.42
C PHE A 577 -2.17 -15.14 1.91
N ARG A 578 -1.25 -14.53 1.15
CA ARG A 578 -1.10 -14.75 -0.30
C ARG A 578 0.34 -14.87 -0.72
N LEU A 579 0.59 -15.92 -1.51
CA LEU A 579 1.89 -16.49 -1.82
C LEU A 579 2.78 -15.57 -2.70
N GLY A 580 2.29 -14.42 -3.19
CA GLY A 580 3.03 -13.43 -3.98
C GLY A 580 3.21 -12.05 -3.32
N THR A 581 2.51 -11.77 -2.22
CA THR A 581 2.45 -10.43 -1.59
C THR A 581 3.80 -9.84 -1.25
N GLY A 582 4.73 -10.68 -0.75
CA GLY A 582 6.09 -10.26 -0.45
C GLY A 582 6.84 -9.77 -1.68
N TYR A 583 6.80 -10.50 -2.80
CA TYR A 583 7.50 -10.11 -4.03
C TYR A 583 6.86 -8.90 -4.71
N LEU A 584 5.52 -8.82 -4.72
CA LEU A 584 4.83 -7.63 -5.23
C LEU A 584 5.15 -6.38 -4.41
N ALA A 585 5.27 -6.50 -3.08
CA ALA A 585 5.69 -5.38 -2.24
C ALA A 585 7.12 -4.89 -2.58
N ILE A 586 8.02 -5.79 -2.98
CA ILE A 586 9.34 -5.41 -3.52
C ILE A 586 9.19 -4.58 -4.80
N LEU A 587 8.33 -5.01 -5.74
CA LEU A 587 8.09 -4.27 -7.00
C LEU A 587 7.41 -2.92 -6.76
N GLN A 588 6.46 -2.84 -5.82
CA GLN A 588 5.86 -1.57 -5.40
C GLN A 588 6.92 -0.61 -4.84
N ALA A 589 7.81 -1.11 -3.98
CA ALA A 589 8.91 -0.31 -3.43
C ALA A 589 9.86 0.18 -4.53
N TYR A 590 10.18 -0.69 -5.49
CA TYR A 590 10.96 -0.36 -6.69
C TYR A 590 10.30 0.76 -7.51
N ALA A 591 9.00 0.64 -7.81
CA ALA A 591 8.26 1.66 -8.58
C ALA A 591 8.19 3.01 -7.84
N ALA A 592 7.91 2.98 -6.53
CA ALA A 592 7.93 4.17 -5.68
C ALA A 592 9.31 4.86 -5.68
N ARG A 593 10.39 4.08 -5.66
CA ARG A 593 11.77 4.58 -5.72
C ARG A 593 12.04 5.33 -7.03
N LEU A 594 11.63 4.79 -8.17
CA LEU A 594 11.78 5.44 -9.48
C LEU A 594 10.89 6.68 -9.67
N ARG A 595 9.77 6.76 -8.95
CA ARG A 595 8.91 7.95 -8.86
C ARG A 595 9.44 9.04 -7.92
N GLY A 596 10.52 8.76 -7.18
CA GLY A 596 11.04 9.68 -6.16
C GLY A 596 10.21 9.73 -4.87
N GLN A 597 9.32 8.76 -4.66
CA GLN A 597 8.47 8.61 -3.47
C GLN A 597 9.23 7.80 -2.40
N SER A 598 10.33 8.36 -1.89
CA SER A 598 11.28 7.63 -1.06
C SER A 598 10.68 7.16 0.27
N GLY A 599 9.71 7.89 0.83
CA GLY A 599 9.01 7.48 2.06
C GLY A 599 8.14 6.25 1.83
N THR A 600 7.38 6.24 0.73
CA THR A 600 6.58 5.07 0.32
C THR A 600 7.46 3.88 -0.04
N ALA A 601 8.56 4.09 -0.74
CA ALA A 601 9.52 3.03 -1.07
C ALA A 601 10.07 2.36 0.20
N LEU A 602 10.52 3.15 1.18
CA LEU A 602 11.05 2.63 2.44
C LEU A 602 9.97 1.86 3.23
N ARG A 603 8.79 2.45 3.43
CA ARG A 603 7.68 1.79 4.16
C ARG A 603 7.27 0.47 3.50
N THR A 604 7.15 0.45 2.18
CA THR A 604 6.72 -0.74 1.44
C THR A 604 7.80 -1.84 1.47
N SER A 605 9.07 -1.47 1.33
CA SER A 605 10.19 -2.42 1.45
C SER A 605 10.29 -3.03 2.86
N LEU A 606 10.00 -2.25 3.93
CA LEU A 606 9.92 -2.78 5.30
C LEU A 606 8.77 -3.78 5.45
N GLY A 607 7.63 -3.51 4.82
CA GLY A 607 6.52 -4.48 4.73
C GLY A 607 6.92 -5.76 4.02
N ALA A 608 7.63 -5.65 2.90
CA ALA A 608 8.17 -6.82 2.19
C ALA A 608 9.12 -7.64 3.09
N CYS A 609 10.04 -7.00 3.81
CA CYS A 609 10.93 -7.66 4.76
C CYS A 609 10.15 -8.37 5.88
N ALA A 610 9.09 -7.76 6.41
CA ALA A 610 8.29 -8.37 7.46
C ALA A 610 7.51 -9.60 6.97
N VAL A 611 6.93 -9.53 5.77
CA VAL A 611 6.22 -10.67 5.15
C VAL A 611 7.18 -11.79 4.77
N LEU A 612 8.38 -11.46 4.30
CA LEU A 612 9.39 -12.40 3.82
C LEU A 612 10.44 -12.76 4.88
N ALA A 613 10.21 -12.41 6.15
CA ALA A 613 11.19 -12.54 7.23
C ALA A 613 11.80 -13.95 7.34
N THR A 614 10.99 -14.97 7.10
CA THR A 614 11.42 -16.38 7.14
C THR A 614 11.63 -17.00 5.75
N SER A 615 11.27 -16.28 4.69
CA SER A 615 11.39 -16.80 3.32
C SER A 615 12.85 -16.90 2.90
N ARG A 616 13.30 -18.10 2.52
CA ARG A 616 14.63 -18.33 1.95
C ARG A 616 14.76 -17.95 0.46
N VAL A 617 13.66 -17.55 -0.18
CA VAL A 617 13.62 -17.25 -1.63
C VAL A 617 13.87 -15.75 -1.90
N TYR A 618 13.07 -14.86 -1.30
CA TYR A 618 13.07 -13.43 -1.62
C TYR A 618 13.50 -12.49 -0.48
N ALA A 619 13.84 -13.00 0.71
CA ALA A 619 14.21 -12.14 1.85
C ALA A 619 15.40 -11.22 1.53
N GLY A 620 16.45 -11.78 0.92
CA GLY A 620 17.63 -11.01 0.50
C GLY A 620 17.27 -9.88 -0.46
N LEU A 621 16.35 -10.14 -1.40
CA LEU A 621 15.89 -9.12 -2.35
C LEU A 621 15.08 -8.01 -1.68
N ALA A 622 14.22 -8.35 -0.71
CA ALA A 622 13.46 -7.37 0.06
C ALA A 622 14.40 -6.43 0.83
N HIS A 623 15.43 -6.98 1.48
CA HIS A 623 16.44 -6.20 2.17
C HIS A 623 17.32 -5.37 1.23
N ALA A 624 17.60 -5.86 0.02
CA ALA A 624 18.31 -5.08 -0.99
C ALA A 624 17.49 -3.88 -1.50
N GLU A 625 16.17 -4.03 -1.71
CA GLU A 625 15.32 -2.87 -2.03
C GLU A 625 15.16 -1.92 -0.85
N ARG A 626 15.11 -2.42 0.40
CA ARG A 626 15.20 -1.57 1.60
C ARG A 626 16.50 -0.76 1.61
N ALA A 627 17.63 -1.38 1.25
CA ALA A 627 18.91 -0.70 1.15
C ALA A 627 18.90 0.39 0.08
N GLN A 628 18.31 0.14 -1.09
CA GLN A 628 18.17 1.16 -2.14
C GLN A 628 17.24 2.30 -1.75
N ALA A 629 16.13 2.01 -1.05
CA ALA A 629 15.22 3.04 -0.55
C ALA A 629 15.89 3.94 0.50
N ALA A 630 16.67 3.37 1.43
CA ALA A 630 17.46 4.13 2.39
C ALA A 630 18.57 4.94 1.70
N ALA A 631 19.29 4.33 0.74
CA ALA A 631 20.34 5.00 -0.02
C ALA A 631 19.82 6.22 -0.79
N LEU A 632 18.62 6.13 -1.39
CA LEU A 632 17.96 7.24 -2.08
C LEU A 632 17.64 8.41 -1.15
N ARG A 633 17.48 8.18 0.16
CA ARG A 633 17.21 9.23 1.16
C ARG A 633 18.47 9.88 1.71
N GLY A 634 19.65 9.38 1.33
CA GLY A 634 20.93 9.78 1.92
C GLY A 634 21.23 9.10 3.27
N ASP A 635 20.46 8.10 3.66
CA ASP A 635 20.61 7.42 4.96
C ASP A 635 21.61 6.26 4.84
N ALA A 636 22.90 6.61 4.88
CA ALA A 636 23.99 5.64 4.73
C ALA A 636 23.97 4.53 5.80
N ALA A 637 23.60 4.86 7.04
CA ALA A 637 23.60 3.92 8.15
C ALA A 637 22.58 2.80 7.93
N HIS A 638 21.32 3.17 7.66
CA HIS A 638 20.28 2.17 7.39
C HIS A 638 20.50 1.45 6.06
N ALA A 639 21.10 2.10 5.05
CA ALA A 639 21.44 1.45 3.79
C ALA A 639 22.49 0.33 3.96
N VAL A 640 23.53 0.58 4.76
CA VAL A 640 24.58 -0.41 5.07
C VAL A 640 24.02 -1.56 5.91
N GLU A 641 23.22 -1.25 6.94
CA GLU A 641 22.55 -2.25 7.77
C GLU A 641 21.61 -3.14 6.93
N ALA A 642 20.82 -2.53 6.04
CA ALA A 642 19.93 -3.26 5.15
C ALA A 642 20.68 -4.16 4.17
N MET A 643 21.81 -3.71 3.62
CA MET A 643 22.62 -4.54 2.73
C MET A 643 23.27 -5.71 3.48
N ALA A 644 23.72 -5.50 4.73
CA ALA A 644 24.23 -6.58 5.56
C ALA A 644 23.15 -7.64 5.82
N GLU A 645 21.90 -7.23 6.04
CA GLU A 645 20.77 -8.16 6.16
C GLU A 645 20.50 -8.93 4.87
N ALA A 646 20.58 -8.25 3.72
CA ALA A 646 20.43 -8.87 2.42
C ALA A 646 21.48 -9.97 2.21
N ASP A 647 22.73 -9.70 2.57
CA ASP A 647 23.83 -10.68 2.49
C ASP A 647 23.63 -11.88 3.42
N ARG A 648 23.09 -11.66 4.64
CA ARG A 648 22.82 -12.75 5.60
C ARG A 648 21.66 -13.65 5.18
N THR A 649 20.64 -13.09 4.54
CA THR A 649 19.39 -13.79 4.20
C THR A 649 19.39 -14.35 2.78
N HIS A 650 20.32 -13.92 1.92
CA HIS A 650 20.44 -14.44 0.56
C HIS A 650 20.92 -15.89 0.55
N ALA A 651 20.09 -16.80 0.02
CA ALA A 651 20.45 -18.20 -0.18
C ALA A 651 21.26 -18.40 -1.48
N PRO A 652 22.35 -19.19 -1.48
CA PRO A 652 23.12 -19.52 -2.68
C PRO A 652 22.29 -20.13 -3.82
N GLY A 653 21.22 -20.86 -3.46
CA GLY A 653 20.27 -21.43 -4.42
C GLY A 653 19.56 -20.38 -5.29
N MET A 654 19.47 -19.12 -4.85
CA MET A 654 18.77 -18.05 -5.58
C MET A 654 19.74 -17.11 -6.31
N ALA A 655 20.86 -17.62 -6.83
CA ALA A 655 21.88 -16.84 -7.54
C ALA A 655 21.34 -15.96 -8.68
N VAL A 656 20.22 -16.34 -9.31
CA VAL A 656 19.53 -15.53 -10.35
C VAL A 656 19.19 -14.11 -9.91
N LEU A 657 19.05 -13.86 -8.60
CA LEU A 657 18.71 -12.54 -8.04
C LEU A 657 19.93 -11.60 -7.91
N TYR A 658 21.15 -12.08 -8.20
CA TYR A 658 22.37 -11.29 -8.04
C TYR A 658 22.37 -9.92 -8.74
N PRO A 659 21.73 -9.70 -9.93
CA PRO A 659 21.79 -8.39 -10.57
C PRO A 659 21.20 -7.29 -9.68
N TRP A 660 20.12 -7.61 -8.98
CA TRP A 660 19.43 -6.69 -8.08
C TRP A 660 20.22 -6.44 -6.79
N LEU A 661 20.77 -7.50 -6.20
CA LEU A 661 21.58 -7.44 -4.98
C LEU A 661 22.83 -6.59 -5.21
N GLU A 662 23.54 -6.84 -6.31
CA GLU A 662 24.80 -6.16 -6.62
C GLU A 662 24.58 -4.73 -7.11
N GLN A 663 23.45 -4.43 -7.77
CA GLN A 663 23.05 -3.06 -8.06
C GLN A 663 22.74 -2.28 -6.77
N ALA A 664 22.03 -2.89 -5.81
CA ALA A 664 21.79 -2.30 -4.50
C ALA A 664 23.08 -2.00 -3.75
N ARG A 665 24.04 -2.95 -3.76
CA ARG A 665 25.37 -2.76 -3.16
C ARG A 665 26.11 -1.54 -3.74
N GLY A 666 26.02 -1.34 -5.06
CA GLY A 666 26.55 -0.14 -5.73
C GLY A 666 25.93 1.17 -5.22
N ALA A 667 24.61 1.19 -5.00
CA ALA A 667 23.91 2.34 -4.43
C ALA A 667 24.35 2.62 -2.98
N VAL A 668 24.50 1.58 -2.15
CA VAL A 668 24.97 1.71 -0.77
C VAL A 668 26.39 2.29 -0.71
N LEU A 669 27.32 1.80 -1.53
CA LEU A 669 28.68 2.34 -1.62
C LEU A 669 28.69 3.84 -1.97
N ALA A 670 27.84 4.25 -2.91
CA ALA A 670 27.75 5.65 -3.34
C ALA A 670 27.23 6.56 -2.20
N THR A 671 26.19 6.12 -1.47
CA THR A 671 25.63 6.89 -0.35
C THR A 671 26.52 6.87 0.90
N ALA A 672 27.30 5.81 1.11
CA ALA A 672 28.31 5.72 2.17
C ALA A 672 29.55 6.62 1.95
N GLY A 673 29.59 7.38 0.86
CA GLY A 673 30.66 8.33 0.57
C GLY A 673 31.79 7.78 -0.28
N ASP A 674 31.63 6.59 -0.89
CA ASP A 674 32.60 5.99 -1.81
C ASP A 674 32.06 5.87 -3.25
N PRO A 675 31.89 7.00 -3.98
CA PRO A 675 31.41 6.97 -5.36
C PRO A 675 32.39 6.31 -6.33
N ALA A 676 33.68 6.27 -6.01
CA ALA A 676 34.70 5.62 -6.84
C ALA A 676 34.61 4.08 -6.72
N GLY A 677 34.47 3.57 -5.49
CA GLY A 677 34.19 2.16 -5.23
C GLY A 677 32.86 1.73 -5.83
N ALA A 678 31.81 2.54 -5.70
CA ALA A 678 30.53 2.29 -6.36
C ALA A 678 30.66 2.18 -7.88
N ALA A 679 31.38 3.10 -8.54
CA ALA A 679 31.61 3.05 -9.97
C ALA A 679 32.41 1.82 -10.40
N LYS A 680 33.45 1.44 -9.64
CA LYS A 680 34.23 0.22 -9.90
C LYS A 680 33.35 -1.03 -9.78
N HIS A 681 32.52 -1.09 -8.74
CA HIS A 681 31.60 -2.19 -8.48
C HIS A 681 30.58 -2.36 -9.61
N LEU A 682 29.90 -1.27 -9.99
CA LEU A 682 28.90 -1.29 -11.06
C LEU A 682 29.52 -1.58 -12.43
N ALA A 683 30.76 -1.15 -12.71
CA ALA A 683 31.45 -1.52 -13.94
C ALA A 683 31.77 -3.02 -14.00
N ALA A 684 32.24 -3.61 -12.88
CA ALA A 684 32.46 -5.05 -12.80
C ALA A 684 31.16 -5.84 -12.92
N LEU A 685 30.06 -5.34 -12.34
CA LEU A 685 28.73 -5.90 -12.48
C LEU A 685 28.25 -5.86 -13.94
N ALA A 686 28.44 -4.75 -14.65
CA ALA A 686 28.09 -4.63 -16.06
C ALA A 686 28.88 -5.62 -16.94
N ASP A 687 30.14 -5.87 -16.62
CA ASP A 687 30.96 -6.86 -17.33
C ASP A 687 30.47 -8.29 -17.07
N ARG A 688 30.18 -8.64 -15.80
CA ARG A 688 29.58 -9.93 -15.46
C ARG A 688 28.23 -10.15 -16.15
N LEU A 689 27.35 -9.15 -16.12
CA LEU A 689 26.03 -9.22 -16.79
C LEU A 689 26.16 -9.43 -18.30
N ARG A 690 27.20 -8.86 -18.92
CA ARG A 690 27.49 -9.09 -20.34
C ARG A 690 27.90 -10.54 -20.59
N ASP A 691 28.78 -11.08 -19.77
CA ASP A 691 29.27 -12.45 -19.90
C ASP A 691 28.12 -13.46 -19.70
N ASP A 692 27.20 -13.17 -18.77
CA ASP A 692 25.99 -13.96 -18.52
C ASP A 692 24.88 -13.73 -19.58
N GLY A 693 25.04 -12.74 -20.46
CA GLY A 693 24.07 -12.40 -21.51
C GLY A 693 22.83 -11.65 -21.02
N PHE A 694 22.88 -11.05 -19.83
CA PHE A 694 21.76 -10.34 -19.19
C PHE A 694 21.71 -8.87 -19.60
N ALA A 695 21.52 -8.63 -20.90
CA ALA A 695 21.51 -7.30 -21.50
C ALA A 695 20.46 -6.35 -20.91
N GLY A 696 19.31 -6.86 -20.45
CA GLY A 696 18.26 -6.04 -19.83
C GLY A 696 18.75 -5.40 -18.52
N HIS A 697 19.44 -6.18 -17.68
CA HIS A 697 20.09 -5.67 -16.46
C HIS A 697 21.32 -4.82 -16.77
N GLU A 698 22.12 -5.17 -17.79
CA GLU A 698 23.31 -4.41 -18.20
C GLU A 698 22.93 -2.94 -18.50
N VAL A 699 21.81 -2.70 -19.17
CA VAL A 699 21.30 -1.35 -19.48
C VAL A 699 21.05 -0.51 -18.22
N LEU A 700 20.41 -1.08 -17.19
CA LEU A 700 20.11 -0.35 -15.96
C LEU A 700 21.38 -0.03 -15.16
N VAL A 701 22.31 -0.99 -15.04
CA VAL A 701 23.58 -0.81 -14.31
C VAL A 701 24.47 0.22 -15.01
N LEU A 702 24.54 0.19 -16.34
CA LEU A 702 25.26 1.22 -17.10
C LEU A 702 24.61 2.61 -16.93
N HIS A 703 23.30 2.70 -16.76
CA HIS A 703 22.67 3.96 -16.43
C HIS A 703 23.02 4.45 -15.02
N ASP A 704 23.14 3.57 -14.03
CA ASP A 704 23.62 3.95 -12.69
C ASP A 704 25.06 4.51 -12.74
N LEU A 705 25.92 3.98 -13.61
CA LEU A 705 27.23 4.61 -13.89
C LEU A 705 27.08 6.03 -14.48
N VAL A 706 26.13 6.27 -15.38
CA VAL A 706 25.84 7.62 -15.89
C VAL A 706 25.39 8.55 -14.76
N ARG A 707 24.56 8.06 -13.81
CA ARG A 707 24.11 8.80 -12.63
C ARG A 707 25.27 9.15 -11.69
N LEU A 708 26.32 8.31 -11.65
CA LEU A 708 27.60 8.58 -10.97
C LEU A 708 28.57 9.47 -11.77
N GLY A 709 28.15 10.00 -12.93
CA GLY A 709 28.97 10.86 -13.77
C GLY A 709 29.99 10.13 -14.64
N GLN A 710 29.84 8.81 -14.83
CA GLN A 710 30.80 7.95 -15.52
C GLN A 710 30.42 7.66 -16.99
N ALA A 711 29.69 8.55 -17.66
CA ALA A 711 29.22 8.33 -19.04
C ALA A 711 30.35 8.09 -20.07
N THR A 712 31.55 8.61 -19.82
CA THR A 712 32.74 8.44 -20.67
C THR A 712 33.73 7.40 -20.13
N ALA A 713 33.42 6.73 -19.02
CA ALA A 713 34.28 5.67 -18.48
C ALA A 713 34.30 4.47 -19.43
N LEU A 714 35.47 3.82 -19.54
CA LEU A 714 35.64 2.63 -20.38
C LEU A 714 35.10 1.40 -19.65
N VAL A 715 34.28 0.62 -20.34
CA VAL A 715 33.67 -0.62 -19.84
C VAL A 715 33.91 -1.76 -20.81
N GLY A 716 33.92 -3.00 -20.30
CA GLY A 716 34.06 -4.19 -21.12
C GLY A 716 35.44 -4.45 -21.71
N PRO A 717 35.54 -5.57 -22.45
CA PRO A 717 36.78 -5.99 -23.07
C PRO A 717 37.17 -5.06 -24.23
N THR A 718 38.44 -5.14 -24.64
CA THR A 718 38.88 -4.53 -25.89
C THR A 718 38.18 -5.21 -27.06
N CYS A 719 37.50 -4.42 -27.88
CA CYS A 719 36.79 -4.90 -29.07
C CYS A 719 37.77 -5.37 -30.14
N GLY A 720 37.29 -6.10 -31.15
CA GLY A 720 38.11 -6.59 -32.27
C GLY A 720 38.78 -5.47 -33.09
N ASP A 721 38.32 -4.23 -32.96
CA ASP A 721 38.91 -3.01 -33.53
C ASP A 721 40.05 -2.41 -32.66
N GLY A 722 40.42 -3.05 -31.56
CA GLY A 722 41.47 -2.60 -30.64
C GLY A 722 41.03 -1.49 -29.66
N SER A 723 39.77 -1.04 -29.71
CA SER A 723 39.25 0.01 -28.83
C SER A 723 38.38 -0.54 -27.70
N ARG A 724 38.26 0.21 -26.60
CA ARG A 724 37.28 -0.08 -25.53
C ARG A 724 36.10 0.86 -25.68
N ARG A 725 34.90 0.36 -25.41
CA ARG A 725 33.68 1.17 -25.45
C ARG A 725 33.55 1.99 -24.17
N THR A 726 33.09 3.22 -24.31
CA THR A 726 32.60 4.01 -23.17
C THR A 726 31.22 3.54 -22.73
N VAL A 727 30.81 3.85 -21.50
CA VAL A 727 29.44 3.59 -21.01
C VAL A 727 28.39 4.10 -21.99
N ALA A 728 28.54 5.33 -22.51
CA ALA A 728 27.61 5.90 -23.47
C ALA A 728 27.57 5.16 -24.82
N GLN A 729 28.71 4.69 -25.33
CA GLN A 729 28.75 3.89 -26.56
C GLN A 729 28.13 2.52 -26.35
N ARG A 730 28.41 1.86 -25.22
CA ARG A 730 27.84 0.55 -24.90
C ARG A 730 26.32 0.61 -24.74
N LEU A 731 25.80 1.64 -24.07
CA LEU A 731 24.35 1.85 -23.98
C LEU A 731 23.71 2.07 -25.36
N ALA A 732 24.39 2.76 -26.28
CA ALA A 732 23.89 2.93 -27.65
C ALA A 732 23.80 1.57 -28.39
N GLU A 733 24.82 0.73 -28.30
CA GLU A 733 24.79 -0.63 -28.86
C GLU A 733 23.66 -1.49 -28.27
N LEU A 734 23.45 -1.41 -26.95
CA LEU A 734 22.39 -2.16 -26.27
C LEU A 734 21.00 -1.65 -26.63
N SER A 735 20.84 -0.36 -26.91
CA SER A 735 19.55 0.22 -27.29
C SER A 735 19.00 -0.28 -28.63
N GLU A 736 19.84 -0.91 -29.45
CA GLU A 736 19.42 -1.58 -30.69
C GLU A 736 19.03 -3.05 -30.47
N ARG A 737 19.38 -3.63 -29.31
CA ARG A 737 19.22 -5.06 -29.00
C ARG A 737 18.19 -5.36 -27.92
N VAL A 738 17.97 -4.43 -27.01
CA VAL A 738 17.02 -4.56 -25.91
C VAL A 738 15.71 -3.90 -26.31
N ASP A 739 14.62 -4.62 -26.14
CA ASP A 739 13.28 -4.16 -26.49
C ASP A 739 12.84 -2.95 -25.63
N GLY A 740 11.95 -2.13 -26.19
CA GLY A 740 11.21 -1.10 -25.45
C GLY A 740 11.79 0.32 -25.54
N PRO A 741 11.05 1.31 -25.01
CA PRO A 741 11.43 2.73 -25.12
C PRO A 741 12.53 3.15 -24.14
N LEU A 742 12.66 2.46 -23.01
CA LEU A 742 13.61 2.81 -21.95
C LEU A 742 15.08 2.74 -22.40
N PRO A 743 15.58 1.64 -23.01
CA PRO A 743 16.97 1.55 -23.45
C PRO A 743 17.41 2.72 -24.35
N SER A 744 16.55 3.13 -25.29
CA SER A 744 16.84 4.28 -26.18
C SER A 744 16.93 5.60 -25.41
N LEU A 745 16.06 5.83 -24.42
CA LEU A 745 16.13 7.02 -23.56
C LEU A 745 17.40 7.03 -22.70
N LEU A 746 17.77 5.89 -22.11
CA LEU A 746 18.99 5.77 -21.31
C LEU A 746 20.26 6.00 -22.15
N ALA A 747 20.31 5.47 -23.39
CA ALA A 747 21.40 5.69 -24.32
C ALA A 747 21.51 7.16 -24.78
N ARG A 748 20.38 7.83 -25.04
CA ARG A 748 20.35 9.27 -25.33
C ARG A 748 20.82 10.09 -24.14
N CYS A 749 20.37 9.75 -22.92
CA CYS A 749 20.83 10.39 -21.68
C CYS A 749 22.36 10.29 -21.54
N ALA A 750 22.92 9.09 -21.73
CA ALA A 750 24.35 8.83 -21.63
C ALA A 750 25.16 9.61 -22.66
N ARG A 751 24.72 9.63 -23.92
CA ARG A 751 25.34 10.43 -24.99
C ARG A 751 25.27 11.93 -24.70
N ALA A 752 24.14 12.43 -24.22
CA ALA A 752 23.98 13.83 -23.86
C ALA A 752 24.87 14.22 -22.66
N ALA A 753 25.01 13.30 -21.70
CA ALA A 753 25.89 13.47 -20.55
C ALA A 753 27.37 13.54 -20.98
N ALA A 754 27.81 12.65 -21.89
CA ALA A 754 29.17 12.61 -22.44
C ALA A 754 29.47 13.81 -23.35
N GLY A 755 28.54 14.15 -24.26
CA GLY A 755 28.66 15.24 -25.23
C GLY A 755 28.35 16.63 -24.67
N ASN A 756 28.01 16.74 -23.38
CA ASN A 756 27.63 18.00 -22.73
C ASN A 756 26.50 18.77 -23.44
N SER A 757 25.48 18.05 -23.90
CA SER A 757 24.28 18.64 -24.50
C SER A 757 23.19 18.87 -23.45
N ALA A 758 22.84 20.13 -23.19
CA ALA A 758 21.79 20.45 -22.22
C ALA A 758 20.37 20.26 -22.80
N ASP A 759 20.16 20.64 -24.06
CA ASP A 759 18.86 20.54 -24.72
C ASP A 759 18.43 19.07 -24.86
N GLU A 760 19.37 18.18 -25.19
CA GLU A 760 19.11 16.74 -25.27
C GLU A 760 18.79 16.14 -23.89
N LEU A 761 19.42 16.61 -22.81
CA LEU A 761 19.09 16.16 -21.45
C LEU A 761 17.67 16.59 -21.03
N LEU A 762 17.23 17.78 -21.45
CA LEU A 762 15.84 18.23 -21.23
C LEU A 762 14.86 17.38 -22.04
N ALA A 763 15.16 17.12 -23.32
CA ALA A 763 14.31 16.26 -24.17
C ALA A 763 14.22 14.82 -23.64
N VAL A 764 15.30 14.27 -23.08
CA VAL A 764 15.27 12.96 -22.44
C VAL A 764 14.53 13.00 -21.10
N ALA A 765 14.61 14.10 -20.35
CA ALA A 765 13.80 14.29 -19.15
C ALA A 765 12.29 14.27 -19.44
N ASP A 766 11.85 14.81 -20.59
CA ASP A 766 10.46 14.69 -21.06
C ASP A 766 10.08 13.21 -21.31
N GLY A 767 10.98 12.46 -21.95
CA GLY A 767 10.79 11.02 -22.16
C GLY A 767 10.66 10.22 -20.86
N PHE A 768 11.52 10.50 -19.88
CA PHE A 768 11.41 9.86 -18.56
C PHE A 768 10.12 10.24 -17.83
N ALA A 769 9.70 11.50 -17.88
CA ALA A 769 8.43 11.94 -17.29
C ALA A 769 7.22 11.24 -17.95
N GLY A 770 7.27 11.01 -19.27
CA GLY A 770 6.25 10.26 -20.00
C GLY A 770 6.13 8.79 -19.61
N LEU A 771 7.19 8.20 -19.05
CA LEU A 771 7.21 6.85 -18.47
C LEU A 771 7.00 6.84 -16.94
N ASP A 772 6.63 7.98 -16.35
CA ASP A 772 6.50 8.17 -14.90
C ASP A 772 7.80 7.93 -14.09
N LEU A 773 8.96 7.93 -14.77
CA LEU A 773 10.30 7.81 -14.18
C LEU A 773 10.78 9.19 -13.65
N ARG A 774 10.04 9.74 -12.69
CA ARG A 774 10.21 11.12 -12.19
C ARG A 774 11.60 11.38 -11.63
N LEU A 775 12.20 10.40 -10.94
CA LEU A 775 13.55 10.54 -10.40
C LEU A 775 14.56 10.75 -11.53
N TYR A 776 14.49 9.94 -12.59
CA TYR A 776 15.39 10.08 -13.75
C TYR A 776 15.15 11.38 -14.51
N ALA A 777 13.89 11.81 -14.63
CA ALA A 777 13.56 13.12 -15.21
C ALA A 777 14.17 14.28 -14.39
N ALA A 778 14.09 14.22 -13.06
CA ALA A 778 14.68 15.22 -12.17
C ALA A 778 16.21 15.23 -12.27
N GLU A 779 16.86 14.07 -12.27
CA GLU A 779 18.33 13.96 -12.39
C GLU A 779 18.84 14.48 -13.75
N ALA A 780 18.16 14.13 -14.85
CA ALA A 780 18.50 14.63 -16.18
C ALA A 780 18.32 16.16 -16.27
N THR A 781 17.22 16.69 -15.70
CA THR A 781 16.97 18.14 -15.63
C THR A 781 18.01 18.86 -14.78
N ALA A 782 18.40 18.30 -13.63
CA ALA A 782 19.47 18.85 -12.78
C ALA A 782 20.81 18.90 -13.52
N ALA A 783 21.13 17.83 -14.26
CA ALA A 783 22.32 17.76 -15.09
C ALA A 783 22.31 18.77 -16.24
N ALA A 784 21.14 19.05 -16.84
CA ALA A 784 20.95 20.08 -17.86
C ALA A 784 21.10 21.49 -17.28
N THR A 785 20.39 21.78 -16.18
CA THR A 785 20.42 23.07 -15.46
C THR A 785 21.84 23.46 -15.08
N ARG A 786 22.64 22.51 -14.55
CA ARG A 786 24.05 22.73 -14.24
C ARG A 786 24.85 23.20 -15.46
N ARG A 787 24.61 22.60 -16.64
CA ARG A 787 25.31 22.94 -17.89
C ARG A 787 24.85 24.29 -18.45
N LEU A 788 23.54 24.57 -18.42
CA LEU A 788 22.98 25.85 -18.84
C LEU A 788 23.48 27.01 -17.97
N ARG A 789 23.57 26.81 -16.65
CA ARG A 789 24.17 27.76 -15.71
C ARG A 789 25.63 28.06 -16.04
N ARG A 790 26.46 27.03 -16.27
CA ARG A 790 27.87 27.20 -16.67
C ARG A 790 28.02 27.98 -17.96
N ARG A 791 27.08 27.84 -18.91
CA ARG A 791 27.05 28.57 -20.18
C ARG A 791 26.33 29.93 -20.12
N ARG A 792 25.78 30.32 -18.96
CA ARG A 792 24.96 31.54 -18.77
C ARG A 792 23.80 31.66 -19.78
N SER A 793 23.16 30.53 -20.11
CA SER A 793 22.02 30.51 -21.02
C SER A 793 20.76 31.11 -20.37
N SER A 794 19.96 31.84 -21.14
CA SER A 794 18.65 32.35 -20.71
C SER A 794 17.67 31.22 -20.35
N SER A 795 17.84 30.03 -20.93
CA SER A 795 17.03 28.84 -20.65
C SER A 795 17.30 28.21 -19.28
N ALA A 796 18.33 28.67 -18.54
CA ALA A 796 18.68 28.13 -17.22
C ALA A 796 17.55 28.33 -16.19
N SER A 797 16.84 29.46 -16.23
CA SER A 797 15.72 29.74 -15.32
C SER A 797 14.54 28.80 -15.58
N ALA A 798 14.19 28.58 -16.85
CA ALA A 798 13.13 27.64 -17.24
C ALA A 798 13.46 26.19 -16.83
N ALA A 799 14.69 25.73 -17.08
CA ALA A 799 15.14 24.41 -16.65
C ALA A 799 15.15 24.25 -15.11
N HIS A 800 15.48 25.32 -14.38
CA HIS A 800 15.41 25.35 -12.92
C HIS A 800 13.98 25.27 -12.40
N ALA A 801 13.05 26.05 -12.97
CA ALA A 801 11.63 26.00 -12.60
C ALA A 801 11.06 24.60 -12.81
N ARG A 802 11.38 23.97 -13.94
CA ARG A 802 11.01 22.59 -14.25
C ARG A 802 11.58 21.58 -13.25
N LEU A 803 12.84 21.72 -12.85
CA LEU A 803 13.44 20.89 -11.81
C LEU A 803 12.67 21.02 -10.48
N GLY A 804 12.28 22.24 -10.12
CA GLY A 804 11.47 22.52 -8.94
C GLY A 804 10.10 21.85 -8.98
N GLU A 805 9.43 21.83 -10.14
CA GLU A 805 8.16 21.13 -10.32
C GLU A 805 8.32 19.61 -10.14
N LEU A 806 9.34 19.02 -10.77
CA LEU A 806 9.62 17.59 -10.66
C LEU A 806 9.95 17.19 -9.21
N LEU A 807 10.84 17.94 -8.55
CA LEU A 807 11.21 17.69 -7.16
C LEU A 807 10.06 17.96 -6.18
N GLY A 808 9.14 18.89 -6.49
CA GLY A 808 7.94 19.13 -5.69
C GLY A 808 6.96 17.95 -5.67
N ARG A 809 7.12 16.97 -6.57
CA ARG A 809 6.38 15.71 -6.60
C ARG A 809 7.20 14.52 -6.08
N CYS A 810 8.43 14.76 -5.64
CA CYS A 810 9.29 13.80 -4.97
C CYS A 810 9.28 14.08 -3.46
N ASP A 811 9.59 13.05 -2.67
CA ASP A 811 9.87 13.21 -1.24
C ASP A 811 11.35 13.60 -1.03
N GLN A 812 11.93 13.23 0.10
CA GLN A 812 13.36 13.36 0.36
C GLN A 812 14.18 12.44 -0.56
N VAL A 813 14.88 13.02 -1.53
CA VAL A 813 15.80 12.32 -2.45
C VAL A 813 17.19 12.96 -2.41
N ASP A 814 18.22 12.14 -2.22
CA ASP A 814 19.63 12.52 -2.24
C ASP A 814 20.38 11.66 -3.25
N THR A 815 20.67 12.23 -4.41
CA THR A 815 21.48 11.58 -5.45
C THR A 815 22.62 12.48 -5.89
N LEU A 816 23.70 11.90 -6.40
CA LEU A 816 24.86 12.67 -6.83
C LEU A 816 24.50 13.68 -7.94
N ALA A 817 23.64 13.29 -8.88
CA ALA A 817 23.19 14.17 -9.96
C ALA A 817 22.44 15.40 -9.42
N LEU A 818 21.58 15.22 -8.41
CA LEU A 818 20.87 16.32 -7.75
C LEU A 818 21.82 17.21 -6.97
N ARG A 819 22.73 16.63 -6.15
CA ARG A 819 23.74 17.38 -5.40
C ARG A 819 24.63 18.23 -6.30
N LEU A 820 25.10 17.67 -7.41
CA LEU A 820 25.92 18.40 -8.39
C LEU A 820 25.12 19.48 -9.14
N GLY A 821 23.80 19.30 -9.28
CA GLY A 821 22.88 20.27 -9.87
C GLY A 821 22.60 21.46 -8.97
N GLN A 822 22.84 21.33 -7.65
CA GLN A 822 22.66 22.43 -6.70
C GLN A 822 23.68 23.55 -6.96
N PRO A 823 23.26 24.82 -6.87
CA PRO A 823 24.12 25.97 -6.99
C PRO A 823 24.97 26.10 -5.73
N ALA A 824 26.28 26.20 -5.89
CA ALA A 824 27.22 26.41 -4.79
C ALA A 824 27.12 27.85 -4.25
N LEU A 825 26.06 28.12 -3.50
CA LEU A 825 25.94 29.33 -2.68
C LEU A 825 26.74 29.14 -1.38
N SER A 826 27.47 30.16 -0.96
CA SER A 826 28.05 30.18 0.39
C SER A 826 26.95 30.33 1.45
N ASP A 827 27.23 29.97 2.70
CA ASP A 827 26.29 30.16 3.82
C ASP A 827 25.76 31.60 3.87
N ARG A 828 26.65 32.57 3.60
CA ARG A 828 26.29 33.99 3.58
C ARG A 828 25.40 34.37 2.41
N GLU A 829 25.63 33.80 1.24
CA GLU A 829 24.77 34.00 0.08
C GLU A 829 23.39 33.35 0.29
N TRP A 830 23.33 32.20 0.96
CA TRP A 830 22.07 31.56 1.37
C TRP A 830 21.25 32.44 2.31
N GLU A 831 21.90 32.99 3.34
CA GLU A 831 21.26 33.85 4.33
C GLU A 831 20.70 35.14 3.70
N VAL A 832 21.50 35.79 2.84
CA VAL A 832 21.07 36.97 2.06
C VAL A 832 19.93 36.60 1.10
N ALA A 833 20.01 35.48 0.40
CA ALA A 833 18.98 35.04 -0.54
C ALA A 833 17.64 34.75 0.16
N ARG A 834 17.65 34.09 1.32
CA ARG A 834 16.44 33.80 2.10
C ARG A 834 15.73 35.06 2.55
N LEU A 835 16.45 35.97 3.20
CA LEU A 835 15.89 37.25 3.63
C LEU A 835 15.35 38.04 2.44
N ALA A 836 16.05 37.97 1.29
CA ALA A 836 15.60 38.64 0.09
C ALA A 836 14.30 38.06 -0.48
N ALA A 837 14.16 36.74 -0.50
CA ALA A 837 12.97 36.01 -0.95
C ALA A 837 11.76 36.18 -0.02
N GLN A 838 11.99 36.46 1.27
CA GLN A 838 10.96 36.83 2.25
C GLN A 838 10.48 38.28 2.06
N GLY A 839 11.16 39.09 1.24
CA GLY A 839 10.75 40.45 0.89
C GLY A 839 11.58 41.57 1.55
N ALA A 840 12.60 41.26 2.35
CA ALA A 840 13.38 42.27 3.09
C ALA A 840 14.31 43.08 2.19
N THR A 841 14.18 44.41 2.09
CA THR A 841 15.00 45.27 1.21
C THR A 841 16.52 45.12 1.47
N SER A 842 17.37 45.44 0.48
CA SER A 842 18.85 45.35 0.66
C SER A 842 19.37 46.15 1.85
N ARG A 843 18.67 47.23 2.24
CA ARG A 843 18.95 48.00 3.47
C ARG A 843 18.58 47.23 4.74
N ALA A 844 17.39 46.63 4.79
CA ALA A 844 16.96 45.83 5.94
C ALA A 844 17.83 44.58 6.15
N ILE A 845 18.26 43.94 5.05
CA ILE A 845 19.20 42.81 5.10
C ILE A 845 20.57 43.28 5.61
N ALA A 846 21.06 44.43 5.12
CA ALA A 846 22.33 45.02 5.55
C ALA A 846 22.35 45.32 7.05
N GLU A 847 21.26 45.91 7.57
CA GLU A 847 21.09 46.17 9.01
C GLU A 847 21.04 44.87 9.82
N ARG A 848 20.25 43.88 9.38
CA ARG A 848 20.08 42.59 10.09
C ARG A 848 21.34 41.74 10.12
N LEU A 849 22.13 41.78 9.05
CA LEU A 849 23.33 40.97 8.89
C LEU A 849 24.63 41.73 9.21
N PHE A 850 24.57 43.00 9.65
CA PHE A 850 25.74 43.85 9.87
C PHE A 850 26.65 43.99 8.63
N LEU A 851 26.05 44.21 7.46
CA LEU A 851 26.73 44.42 6.18
C LEU A 851 26.42 45.83 5.62
N SER A 852 27.13 46.25 4.56
CA SER A 852 26.70 47.42 3.77
C SER A 852 25.65 47.01 2.74
N SER A 853 24.74 47.93 2.35
CA SER A 853 23.75 47.65 1.29
C SER A 853 24.42 47.27 -0.03
N ARG A 854 25.57 47.87 -0.36
CA ARG A 854 26.39 47.51 -1.51
C ARG A 854 26.92 46.07 -1.44
N THR A 855 27.29 45.61 -0.24
CA THR A 855 27.72 44.22 -0.01
C THR A 855 26.56 43.25 -0.20
N VAL A 856 25.36 43.61 0.28
CA VAL A 856 24.14 42.82 0.05
C VAL A 856 23.79 42.75 -1.44
N ASP A 857 23.86 43.87 -2.16
CA ASP A 857 23.59 43.90 -3.60
C ASP A 857 24.62 43.09 -4.38
N ASN A 858 25.90 43.12 -3.99
CA ASN A 858 26.92 42.25 -4.55
C ASN A 858 26.62 40.76 -4.28
N HIS A 859 26.25 40.40 -3.04
CA HIS A 859 25.83 39.03 -2.72
C HIS A 859 24.61 38.62 -3.55
N LEU A 860 23.61 39.50 -3.71
CA LEU A 860 22.44 39.24 -4.55
C LEU A 860 22.81 39.07 -6.02
N GLN A 861 23.73 39.87 -6.56
CA GLN A 861 24.25 39.71 -7.92
C GLN A 861 24.92 38.35 -8.11
N HIS A 862 25.74 37.92 -7.13
CA HIS A 862 26.37 36.61 -7.13
C HIS A 862 25.34 35.48 -7.00
N VAL A 863 24.34 35.64 -6.13
CA VAL A 863 23.21 34.71 -5.99
C VAL A 863 22.44 34.60 -7.29
N TYR A 864 22.09 35.72 -7.94
CA TYR A 864 21.35 35.72 -9.21
C TYR A 864 22.13 34.98 -10.30
N SER A 865 23.43 35.26 -10.40
CA SER A 865 24.32 34.56 -11.33
C SER A 865 24.45 33.07 -11.02
N LYS A 866 24.51 32.67 -9.74
CA LYS A 866 24.67 31.26 -9.33
C LYS A 866 23.37 30.48 -9.47
N LEU A 867 22.24 31.10 -9.17
CA LEU A 867 20.90 30.51 -9.30
C LEU A 867 20.42 30.51 -10.76
N GLY A 868 20.93 31.41 -11.60
CA GLY A 868 20.50 31.57 -13.00
C GLY A 868 19.17 32.32 -13.14
N VAL A 869 18.86 33.21 -12.19
CA VAL A 869 17.64 34.02 -12.16
C VAL A 869 17.95 35.46 -12.55
N THR A 870 16.97 36.16 -13.11
CA THR A 870 17.17 37.51 -13.65
C THR A 870 16.92 38.61 -12.62
N GLY A 871 16.31 38.29 -11.49
CA GLY A 871 16.07 39.26 -10.42
C GLY A 871 15.33 38.73 -9.20
N ARG A 872 15.01 39.66 -8.32
CA ARG A 872 14.48 39.42 -6.97
C ARG A 872 13.12 38.72 -6.93
N ALA A 873 12.27 38.97 -7.93
CA ALA A 873 10.94 38.35 -8.03
C ALA A 873 11.01 36.82 -8.20
N GLU A 874 12.05 36.33 -8.88
CA GLU A 874 12.27 34.91 -9.16
C GLU A 874 12.93 34.16 -7.98
N LEU A 875 13.49 34.89 -7.00
CA LEU A 875 14.27 34.31 -5.90
C LEU A 875 13.47 33.35 -5.02
N ARG A 876 12.22 33.72 -4.70
CA ARG A 876 11.35 32.91 -3.84
C ARG A 876 11.05 31.55 -4.47
N SER A 877 10.76 31.53 -5.76
CA SER A 877 10.54 30.29 -6.50
C SER A 877 11.83 29.48 -6.60
N ALA A 878 12.96 30.16 -6.86
CA ALA A 878 14.24 29.48 -7.05
C ALA A 878 14.76 28.77 -5.78
N LEU A 879 14.53 29.35 -4.59
CA LEU A 879 14.98 28.78 -3.31
C LEU A 879 14.08 27.64 -2.82
N ARG A 880 12.77 27.64 -3.16
CA ARG A 880 11.84 26.55 -2.80
C ARG A 880 12.21 25.21 -3.43
N SER A 881 13.00 25.21 -4.50
CA SER A 881 13.43 24.01 -5.22
C SER A 881 14.61 23.28 -4.58
N TYR A 882 15.15 23.74 -3.44
CA TYR A 882 16.27 23.13 -2.71
C TYR A 882 15.89 22.85 -1.25
N PRO A 883 15.35 21.67 -0.94
CA PRO A 883 15.19 21.23 0.44
C PRO A 883 16.56 20.81 1.01
N GLY A 884 16.89 21.22 2.24
CA GLY A 884 18.08 20.69 2.93
C GLY A 884 18.94 21.63 3.79
N GLN A 885 18.51 22.86 4.10
CA GLN A 885 19.16 23.66 5.16
C GLN A 885 18.12 24.43 5.99
N GLU A 886 17.02 23.80 6.38
CA GLU A 886 16.22 24.29 7.51
C GLU A 886 17.03 24.07 8.79
N GLY A 887 18.05 24.89 9.00
CA GLY A 887 18.49 25.17 10.35
C GLY A 887 17.41 26.04 10.97
N GLU A 888 16.71 25.51 11.98
CA GLU A 888 16.00 26.34 12.94
C GLU A 888 16.94 27.49 13.36
N PRO A 889 16.51 28.76 13.31
CA PRO A 889 17.21 29.76 14.07
C PRO A 889 17.04 29.37 15.53
N ALA A 890 18.15 29.05 16.21
CA ALA A 890 18.14 28.88 17.66
C ALA A 890 17.41 30.07 18.29
N GLN A 891 16.26 29.79 18.91
CA GLN A 891 15.61 30.62 19.91
C GLN A 891 15.24 29.73 21.09
#